data_AF-A0AAV5GNV9-F1
#
_entry.id   AF-A0AAV5GNV9-F1
#
_cell.length_a   1.000
_cell.length_b   1.000
_cell.length_c   1.000
_cell.angle_alpha   90.00
_cell.angle_beta   90.00
_cell.angle_gamma   90.00
#
_symmetry.space_group_name_H-M   'P 1'
#
loop_
_entity.id
_entity.type
_entity.pdbx_description
1 polymer ?
#
loop_
_entity_poly.entity_id
_entity_poly.type
_entity_poly.pdbx_seq_one_letter_code
_entity_poly.pdbx_strand_id
1 'polypeptide(L)'
;MAAALPPTDTLALVLLNALDTPQGRIDDSRQLALALPAGVDDGAGVALAGQPVGASTEAQNAVKAALDSLATREMVTFKQVNLEQHVLTGEGAQIAQSGSHEYRVWSALPAPGSDAGLTAKEIEAKVGKDVAKVGQGKAMKNKWVVKKGDGFLQAVASVDDETQKDLLTIQTSGAHPDDKLLAELRKRKLIEKKKTFYYAVEKGPNWAKTIQKLETDLTVELLNSGAWENAAFKKYNFEAEGAPTYGGALHPLMKVREEFRNIFFEMGFTEMPTNRFVESSFWNFDTLFVPQQHPAREMQDTFYVKEPSHSTGFPEDYYERVKRVHEVGDYGSTGYRYPFSKEETSRLVLRTHTTSVSSAMLYELANQPGGFKPAKMFSIDRVFRNEAVDMTHLAEFHQVEGVVADRNLTLADLIGFMEVFFSKMGVKNLRFKPAYNPYTEPSLEIFSWHEGLGKWVEIGNSGMFRPEMLETMGLPADVRVLGFGLSLERPTMIRYGISNIRDLLGHKVPLEMIEKSAAPRNRRAGLSAAAALVVLAGGAALYYTREEPAVLSHDRWTSVKIKSVTPLTPETSLFKVEVPRSLLPPVLESDPTARPILSLFVKEPNLQIQRAYTPLSSSSFNSSGPAQLELVIKRYADGEASRYIHRLGPGDDLSVRGPSVTWYYRPQDWDEVVFVVGGTGVTPAYQLIHDSLASPSSSSPSAPSPSISVVYASPSPSRILLKDRLDAFAASDPSRRISLHYLVDMLDADGGKASLPSGTEVGFIDRKKLERYIGRGGAKEKRRMVIVCGPEGMINVVAGPRGRNFSQGLVGGILKELGYTEREVLKL
;
A
#
# COMPACT_ATOMS: atom_id res chain seq x y z
N MET A 1 -7.69 46.44 24.52
CA MET A 1 -7.48 46.62 23.07
C MET A 1 -5.98 46.60 22.82
N ALA A 2 -5.47 45.63 22.07
CA ALA A 2 -4.06 45.66 21.65
C ALA A 2 -3.91 46.78 20.60
N ALA A 3 -2.93 47.67 20.79
CA ALA A 3 -2.66 48.75 19.84
C ALA A 3 -2.28 48.15 18.47
N ALA A 4 -2.87 48.68 17.39
CA ALA A 4 -2.54 48.25 16.03
C ALA A 4 -1.10 48.65 15.68
N LEU A 5 -0.34 47.71 15.10
CA LEU A 5 1.02 47.99 14.63
C LEU A 5 0.98 48.87 13.36
N PRO A 6 1.90 49.82 13.20
CA PRO A 6 1.95 50.69 12.02
C PRO A 6 2.31 49.91 10.75
N PRO A 7 1.91 50.42 9.56
CA PRO A 7 2.26 49.82 8.27
C PRO A 7 3.78 49.71 8.05
N THR A 8 4.19 48.74 7.23
CA THR A 8 5.61 48.47 6.90
C THR A 8 6.35 49.69 6.35
N ASP A 9 5.68 50.50 5.52
CA ASP A 9 6.28 51.70 4.92
C ASP A 9 6.55 52.80 5.97
N THR A 10 5.65 52.95 6.94
CA THR A 10 5.82 53.86 8.08
C THR A 10 6.97 53.42 8.98
N LEU A 11 7.09 52.12 9.24
CA LEU A 11 8.21 51.55 10.00
C LEU A 11 9.55 51.71 9.27
N ALA A 12 9.56 51.56 7.94
CA ALA A 12 10.77 51.80 7.14
C ALA A 12 11.25 53.26 7.26
N LEU A 13 10.34 54.23 7.22
CA LEU A 13 10.67 55.64 7.44
C LEU A 13 11.19 55.92 8.86
N VAL A 14 10.58 55.30 9.88
CA VAL A 14 11.05 55.42 11.28
C VAL A 14 12.47 54.86 11.42
N LEU A 15 12.77 53.73 10.79
CA LEU A 15 14.11 53.13 10.78
C LEU A 15 15.14 54.01 10.07
N LEU A 16 14.81 54.55 8.91
CA LEU A 16 15.71 55.44 8.16
C LEU A 16 16.01 56.74 8.93
N ASN A 17 15.00 57.32 9.59
CA ASN A 17 15.16 58.49 10.45
C ASN A 17 15.96 58.19 11.72
N ALA A 18 15.74 57.04 12.36
CA ALA A 18 16.52 56.63 13.54
C ALA A 18 18.01 56.39 13.20
N LEU A 19 18.31 55.99 11.96
CA LEU A 19 19.67 55.88 11.44
C LEU A 19 20.28 57.24 11.02
N ASP A 20 19.50 58.33 10.99
CA ASP A 20 19.97 59.69 10.69
C ASP A 20 20.66 60.35 11.89
N THR A 21 21.49 59.59 12.60
CA THR A 21 22.33 60.04 13.70
C THR A 21 23.80 59.98 13.30
N PRO A 22 24.70 60.72 13.96
CA PRO A 22 26.14 60.69 13.68
C PRO A 22 26.75 59.29 13.82
N GLN A 23 26.16 58.43 14.66
CA GLN A 23 26.61 57.04 14.81
C GLN A 23 26.16 56.12 13.67
N GLY A 24 25.09 56.47 12.94
CA GLY A 24 24.61 55.73 11.77
C GLY A 24 24.22 54.28 12.03
N ARG A 25 23.87 53.94 13.28
CA ARG A 25 23.52 52.58 13.71
C ARG A 25 22.44 52.57 14.78
N ILE A 26 21.66 51.49 14.83
CA ILE A 26 20.70 51.16 15.88
C ILE A 26 21.21 49.88 16.54
N ASP A 27 21.62 49.99 17.82
CA ASP A 27 22.18 48.84 18.55
C ASP A 27 21.09 47.86 19.03
N ASP A 28 19.88 48.35 19.32
CA ASP A 28 18.72 47.54 19.74
C ASP A 28 17.40 48.10 19.21
N SER A 29 16.78 47.40 18.26
CA SER A 29 15.49 47.79 17.66
C SER A 29 14.32 47.85 18.63
N ARG A 30 14.43 47.33 19.86
CA ARG A 30 13.38 47.47 20.90
C ARG A 30 13.37 48.86 21.54
N GLN A 31 14.43 49.65 21.35
CA GLN A 31 14.54 51.01 21.86
C GLN A 31 14.03 52.07 20.87
N LEU A 32 13.59 51.65 19.68
CA LEU A 32 13.01 52.55 18.69
C LEU A 32 11.74 53.21 19.25
N ALA A 33 11.75 54.53 19.36
CA ALA A 33 10.54 55.29 19.67
C ALA A 33 9.73 55.50 18.39
N LEU A 34 8.43 55.19 18.42
CA LEU A 34 7.49 55.57 17.35
C LEU A 34 7.19 57.08 17.47
N ALA A 35 8.12 57.92 17.08
CA ALA A 35 7.84 59.33 16.81
C ALA A 35 7.61 59.49 15.31
N LEU A 36 6.36 59.72 14.90
CA LEU A 36 6.06 60.12 13.53
C LEU A 36 6.72 61.48 13.25
N PRO A 37 7.40 61.66 12.10
CA PRO A 37 7.88 62.97 11.69
C PRO A 37 6.72 63.97 11.60
N ALA A 38 6.96 65.22 11.99
CA ALA A 38 5.97 66.28 11.83
C ALA A 38 5.59 66.45 10.34
N GLY A 39 4.31 66.22 10.01
CA GLY A 39 3.75 66.41 8.66
C GLY A 39 3.27 65.15 7.93
N VAL A 40 3.25 63.98 8.57
CA VAL A 40 2.61 62.76 8.01
C VAL A 40 1.18 62.67 8.52
N ASP A 41 0.20 62.84 7.63
CA ASP A 41 -1.23 62.79 7.94
C ASP A 41 -1.67 61.32 8.14
N ASP A 42 -1.94 60.95 9.38
CA ASP A 42 -2.43 59.65 9.79
C ASP A 42 -3.95 59.58 9.58
N GLY A 43 -4.37 59.11 8.39
CA GLY A 43 -5.77 58.81 8.05
C GLY A 43 -6.46 57.78 8.96
N ALA A 44 -5.80 57.32 10.02
CA ALA A 44 -6.36 56.52 11.10
C ALA A 44 -5.80 57.09 12.41
N GLY A 45 -6.57 57.93 13.10
CA GLY A 45 -6.14 58.62 14.33
C GLY A 45 -5.61 57.66 15.39
N VAL A 46 -4.29 57.50 15.45
CA VAL A 46 -3.58 56.68 16.43
C VAL A 46 -2.65 57.60 17.20
N ALA A 47 -3.14 58.11 18.33
CA ALA A 47 -2.31 58.78 19.32
C ALA A 47 -1.37 57.77 19.99
N LEU A 48 -0.13 57.65 19.49
CA LEU A 48 0.96 56.92 20.16
C LEU A 48 2.23 57.77 20.18
N ALA A 49 2.16 58.95 20.77
CA ALA A 49 3.34 59.70 21.16
C ALA A 49 4.02 59.00 22.35
N GLY A 50 5.19 58.40 22.13
CA GLY A 50 6.12 58.03 23.21
C GLY A 50 6.11 56.58 23.71
N GLN A 51 5.51 55.62 22.98
CA GLN A 51 5.72 54.20 23.31
C GLN A 51 6.88 53.61 22.49
N PRO A 52 7.84 52.90 23.12
CA PRO A 52 8.86 52.15 22.39
C PRO A 52 8.18 51.08 21.52
N VAL A 53 8.69 50.83 20.32
CA VAL A 53 8.31 49.70 19.47
C VAL A 53 8.42 48.46 20.35
N GLY A 54 7.27 47.93 20.74
CA GLY A 54 7.18 46.99 21.86
C GLY A 54 8.19 45.86 21.74
N ALA A 55 8.74 45.42 22.87
CA ALA A 55 9.60 44.23 22.94
C ALA A 55 8.86 42.92 22.59
N SER A 56 7.66 42.99 22.00
CA SER A 56 6.88 41.83 21.59
C SER A 56 7.42 41.23 20.30
N THR A 57 7.20 39.93 20.15
CA THR A 57 7.60 39.17 18.97
C THR A 57 6.85 39.67 17.72
N GLU A 58 5.58 40.06 17.82
CA GLU A 58 4.84 40.59 16.66
C GLU A 58 5.43 41.93 16.18
N ALA A 59 5.81 42.82 17.09
CA ALA A 59 6.42 44.10 16.74
C ALA A 59 7.79 43.90 16.06
N GLN A 60 8.61 42.97 16.56
CA GLN A 60 9.90 42.66 15.94
C GLN A 60 9.75 41.96 14.58
N ASN A 61 8.68 41.18 14.37
CA ASN A 61 8.36 40.66 13.05
C ASN A 61 7.97 41.76 12.04
N ALA A 62 7.21 42.78 12.49
CA ALA A 62 6.89 43.93 11.64
C ALA A 62 8.14 44.76 11.29
N VAL A 63 9.06 44.96 12.26
CA VAL A 63 10.37 45.58 12.03
C VAL A 63 11.20 44.79 11.02
N LYS A 64 11.19 43.45 11.09
CA LYS A 64 11.88 42.59 10.12
C LYS A 64 11.39 42.83 8.70
N ALA A 65 10.08 42.88 8.48
CA ALA A 65 9.51 43.12 7.15
C ALA A 65 9.97 44.47 6.55
N ALA A 66 10.05 45.51 7.39
CA ALA A 66 10.58 46.81 6.97
C ALA A 66 12.10 46.76 6.69
N LEU A 67 12.88 46.07 7.52
CA LEU A 67 14.32 45.87 7.32
C LEU A 67 14.64 45.06 6.06
N ASP A 68 13.90 43.98 5.78
CA ASP A 68 14.06 43.18 4.56
C ASP A 68 13.81 44.06 3.31
N SER A 69 12.76 44.89 3.35
CA SER A 69 12.42 45.84 2.27
C SER A 69 13.55 46.86 2.04
N LEU A 70 14.12 47.44 3.10
CA LEU A 70 15.22 48.40 3.02
C LEU A 70 16.55 47.74 2.61
N ALA A 71 16.82 46.53 3.08
CA ALA A 71 18.03 45.77 2.76
C ALA A 71 18.05 45.31 1.30
N THR A 72 16.89 44.97 0.71
CA THR A 72 16.77 44.65 -0.73
C THR A 72 17.18 45.83 -1.62
N ARG A 73 17.08 47.06 -1.10
CA ARG A 73 17.50 48.30 -1.75
C ARG A 73 18.92 48.74 -1.36
N GLU A 74 19.64 47.90 -0.62
CA GLU A 74 20.97 48.18 -0.07
C GLU A 74 21.02 49.46 0.81
N MET A 75 19.88 49.88 1.37
CA MET A 75 19.79 51.10 2.19
C MET A 75 20.22 50.87 3.64
N VAL A 76 20.08 49.64 4.14
CA VAL A 76 20.47 49.21 5.49
C VAL A 76 21.11 47.84 5.44
N THR A 77 21.96 47.54 6.41
CA THR A 77 22.39 46.18 6.75
C THR A 77 21.94 45.88 8.18
N PHE A 78 21.59 44.64 8.50
CA PHE A 78 21.13 44.32 9.84
C PHE A 78 21.48 42.90 10.27
N LYS A 79 21.55 42.70 11.58
CA LYS A 79 21.82 41.42 12.22
C LYS A 79 20.77 41.14 13.29
N GLN A 80 20.22 39.93 13.28
CA GLN A 80 19.34 39.47 14.35
C GLN A 80 20.15 39.07 15.58
N VAL A 81 19.77 39.58 16.74
CA VAL A 81 20.30 39.23 18.05
C VAL A 81 19.24 38.45 18.82
N ASN A 82 19.55 37.23 19.21
CA ASN A 82 18.64 36.35 19.96
C ASN A 82 18.95 36.43 21.46
N LEU A 83 17.93 36.62 22.27
CA LEU A 83 17.99 36.59 23.73
C LEU A 83 17.16 35.43 24.25
N GLU A 84 17.79 34.53 25.01
CA GLU A 84 17.10 33.50 25.77
C GLU A 84 17.00 33.94 27.23
N GLN A 85 15.77 34.06 27.75
CA GLN A 85 15.52 34.36 29.15
C GLN A 85 14.60 33.29 29.76
N HIS A 86 14.76 33.07 31.06
CA HIS A 86 13.87 32.23 31.84
C HIS A 86 12.75 33.07 32.44
N VAL A 87 11.50 32.70 32.15
CA VAL A 87 10.32 33.34 32.73
C VAL A 87 9.54 32.34 33.56
N LEU A 88 8.89 32.83 34.61
CA LEU A 88 8.05 32.01 35.49
C LEU A 88 6.76 31.60 34.78
N THR A 89 6.35 30.35 34.97
CA THR A 89 4.99 29.93 34.60
C THR A 89 3.98 30.48 35.61
N GLY A 90 2.68 30.39 35.31
CA GLY A 90 1.64 30.84 36.25
C GLY A 90 1.75 30.18 37.64
N GLU A 91 2.14 28.90 37.68
CA GLU A 91 2.40 28.17 38.92
C GLU A 91 3.70 28.64 39.60
N GLY A 92 4.78 28.85 38.84
CA GLY A 92 6.04 29.38 39.38
C GLY A 92 5.89 30.76 40.01
N ALA A 93 5.10 31.64 39.38
CA ALA A 93 4.79 32.96 39.92
C ALA A 93 4.00 32.88 41.24
N GLN A 94 3.06 31.93 41.35
CA GLN A 94 2.31 31.70 42.58
C GLN A 94 3.21 31.19 43.70
N ILE A 95 4.18 30.32 43.40
CA ILE A 95 5.17 29.84 44.38
C ILE A 95 6.10 30.96 44.81
N ALA A 96 6.59 31.80 43.88
CA ALA A 96 7.42 32.96 44.21
C ALA A 96 6.71 33.90 45.21
N GLN A 97 5.39 34.08 45.05
CA GLN A 97 4.60 34.94 45.93
C GLN A 97 4.17 34.28 47.26
N SER A 98 3.79 33.00 47.24
CA SER A 98 3.09 32.33 48.35
C SER A 98 3.90 31.23 49.06
N GLY A 99 5.15 31.00 48.63
CA GLY A 99 5.98 29.88 49.07
C GLY A 99 5.73 28.60 48.27
N SER A 100 6.70 27.70 48.30
CA SER A 100 6.66 26.38 47.65
C SER A 100 5.57 25.48 48.21
N HIS A 101 5.17 24.47 47.43
CA HIS A 101 4.13 23.54 47.86
C HIS A 101 4.53 22.80 49.14
N GLU A 102 5.80 22.42 49.28
CA GLU A 102 6.38 21.81 50.48
C GLU A 102 6.40 22.76 51.69
N TYR A 103 6.71 24.04 51.49
CA TYR A 103 6.66 25.06 52.55
C TYR A 103 5.23 25.30 53.03
N ARG A 104 4.28 25.41 52.09
CA ARG A 104 2.86 25.63 52.38
C ARG A 104 2.24 24.45 53.12
N VAL A 105 2.66 23.22 52.81
CA VAL A 105 2.26 22.03 53.58
C VAL A 105 2.87 22.07 54.98
N TRP A 106 4.15 22.39 55.12
CA TRP A 106 4.80 22.50 56.43
C TRP A 106 4.15 23.58 57.32
N SER A 107 3.89 24.77 56.78
CA SER A 107 3.30 25.89 57.55
C SER A 107 1.85 25.64 57.97
N ALA A 108 1.14 24.74 57.30
CA ALA A 108 -0.23 24.34 57.66
C ALA A 108 -0.29 23.27 58.77
N LEU A 109 0.84 22.61 59.08
CA LEU A 109 0.91 21.53 60.07
C LEU A 109 1.16 22.05 61.50
N PRO A 110 0.69 21.33 62.54
CA PRO A 110 0.98 21.68 63.93
C PRO A 110 2.48 21.57 64.27
N ALA A 111 2.92 22.39 65.21
CA ALA A 111 4.32 22.47 65.66
C ALA A 111 4.86 21.13 66.19
N PRO A 112 6.20 20.93 66.18
CA PRO A 112 6.83 19.71 66.66
C PRO A 112 6.42 19.40 68.12
N GLY A 113 5.84 18.22 68.36
CA GLY A 113 5.44 17.77 69.70
C GLY A 113 3.95 17.86 70.03
N SER A 114 3.10 18.30 69.09
CA SER A 114 1.64 18.32 69.27
C SER A 114 1.04 16.89 69.40
N ASP A 115 -0.01 16.73 70.21
CA ASP A 115 -0.61 15.42 70.52
C ASP A 115 -1.35 14.79 69.32
N ALA A 116 -1.89 15.61 68.41
CA ALA A 116 -2.60 15.19 67.21
C ALA A 116 -2.04 15.86 65.94
N GLY A 117 -1.73 15.06 64.92
CA GLY A 117 -1.33 15.54 63.59
C GLY A 117 -2.53 15.71 62.66
N LEU A 118 -2.37 16.50 61.60
CA LEU A 118 -3.42 16.68 60.58
C LEU A 118 -3.42 15.52 59.59
N THR A 119 -4.59 14.98 59.29
CA THR A 119 -4.76 13.93 58.27
C THR A 119 -4.60 14.49 56.85
N ALA A 120 -4.35 13.61 55.87
CA ALA A 120 -4.18 14.04 54.47
C ALA A 120 -5.39 14.85 53.94
N LYS A 121 -6.62 14.50 54.34
CA LYS A 121 -7.84 15.23 53.95
C LYS A 121 -7.93 16.63 54.55
N GLU A 122 -7.45 16.81 55.79
CA GLU A 122 -7.45 18.12 56.45
C GLU A 122 -6.37 19.04 55.88
N ILE A 123 -5.24 18.47 55.45
CA ILE A 123 -4.20 19.22 54.71
C ILE A 123 -4.74 19.65 53.35
N GLU A 124 -5.41 18.76 52.60
CA GLU A 124 -6.06 19.10 51.33
C GLU A 124 -7.07 20.24 51.48
N ALA A 125 -7.83 20.28 52.58
CA ALA A 125 -8.78 21.35 52.86
C ALA A 125 -8.12 22.70 53.16
N LYS A 126 -6.91 22.73 53.75
CA LYS A 126 -6.21 23.98 54.11
C LYS A 126 -5.35 24.57 52.99
N VAL A 127 -4.65 23.74 52.23
CA VAL A 127 -3.70 24.22 51.21
C VAL A 127 -4.16 23.98 49.78
N GLY A 128 -5.24 23.22 49.59
CA GLY A 128 -5.76 22.79 48.29
C GLY A 128 -5.20 21.43 47.87
N LYS A 129 -6.01 20.67 47.12
CA LYS A 129 -5.73 19.28 46.74
C LYS A 129 -4.40 19.10 45.98
N ASP A 130 -4.12 20.00 45.04
CA ASP A 130 -2.92 19.90 44.19
C ASP A 130 -1.64 20.25 44.95
N VAL A 131 -1.71 21.28 45.83
CA VAL A 131 -0.62 21.70 46.71
C VAL A 131 -0.31 20.63 47.75
N ALA A 132 -1.35 20.05 48.36
CA ALA A 132 -1.20 19.00 49.37
C ALA A 132 -0.53 17.75 48.79
N LYS A 133 -0.97 17.29 47.62
CA LYS A 133 -0.42 16.07 46.99
C LYS A 133 1.05 16.22 46.59
N VAL A 134 1.43 17.34 45.99
CA VAL A 134 2.82 17.60 45.53
C VAL A 134 3.72 17.97 46.71
N GLY A 135 3.23 18.83 47.61
CA GLY A 135 3.98 19.35 48.76
C GLY A 135 4.27 18.30 49.83
N GLN A 136 3.34 17.38 50.12
CA GLN A 136 3.54 16.33 51.14
C GLN A 136 4.71 15.41 50.79
N GLY A 137 4.82 14.96 49.54
CA GLY A 137 5.89 14.07 49.11
C GLY A 137 7.27 14.72 49.19
N LYS A 138 7.38 16.01 48.83
CA LYS A 138 8.64 16.75 48.84
C LYS A 138 9.03 17.22 50.25
N ALA A 139 8.07 17.63 51.07
CA ALA A 139 8.29 17.94 52.49
C ALA A 139 8.77 16.70 53.28
N MET A 140 8.23 15.51 52.99
CA MET A 140 8.72 14.24 53.57
C MET A 140 10.16 13.93 53.13
N LYS A 141 10.48 14.12 51.85
CA LYS A 141 11.83 13.91 51.31
C LYS A 141 12.86 14.86 51.92
N ASN A 142 12.46 16.12 52.16
CA ASN A 142 13.30 17.15 52.79
C ASN A 142 13.35 17.01 54.32
N LYS A 143 12.67 16.00 54.91
CA LYS A 143 12.56 15.79 56.36
C LYS A 143 11.94 16.97 57.13
N TRP A 144 11.08 17.75 56.46
CA TRP A 144 10.39 18.88 57.08
C TRP A 144 9.17 18.44 57.88
N VAL A 145 8.58 17.29 57.54
CA VAL A 145 7.37 16.76 58.17
C VAL A 145 7.59 15.30 58.59
N VAL A 146 6.91 14.87 59.64
CA VAL A 146 6.93 13.51 60.18
C VAL A 146 5.52 12.95 60.29
N LYS A 147 5.36 11.66 60.01
CA LYS A 147 4.07 10.96 60.13
C LYS A 147 3.94 10.34 61.52
N LYS A 148 2.85 10.64 62.24
CA LYS A 148 2.53 10.10 63.58
C LYS A 148 1.10 9.55 63.53
N GLY A 149 0.95 8.21 63.50
CA GLY A 149 -0.33 7.56 63.24
C GLY A 149 -0.87 7.85 61.83
N ASP A 150 -2.13 8.26 61.73
CA ASP A 150 -2.78 8.69 60.47
C ASP A 150 -2.60 10.18 60.15
N GLY A 151 -1.88 10.94 60.97
CA GLY A 151 -1.64 12.37 60.81
C GLY A 151 -0.18 12.75 60.53
N PHE A 152 0.03 13.96 60.01
CA PHE A 152 1.34 14.58 59.77
C PHE A 152 1.59 15.74 60.75
N LEU A 153 2.85 15.95 61.13
CA LEU A 153 3.34 17.01 62.01
C LEU A 153 4.60 17.65 61.43
N GLN A 154 4.92 18.87 61.86
CA GLN A 154 6.23 19.47 61.57
C GLN A 154 7.34 18.67 62.28
N ALA A 155 8.41 18.33 61.56
CA ALA A 155 9.59 17.67 62.12
C ALA A 155 10.64 18.68 62.62
N VAL A 156 10.62 19.91 62.09
CA VAL A 156 11.55 21.00 62.40
C VAL A 156 10.79 22.29 62.65
N ALA A 157 11.32 23.16 63.52
CA ALA A 157 10.69 24.41 63.94
C ALA A 157 10.83 25.56 62.92
N SER A 158 11.78 25.45 61.99
CA SER A 158 11.97 26.37 60.86
C SER A 158 12.47 25.61 59.64
N VAL A 159 12.13 26.11 58.46
CA VAL A 159 12.56 25.57 57.16
C VAL A 159 13.03 26.72 56.28
N ASP A 160 13.97 26.46 55.39
CA ASP A 160 14.39 27.42 54.38
C ASP A 160 13.80 27.06 53.02
N ASP A 161 12.97 27.95 52.45
CA ASP A 161 12.33 27.72 51.16
C ASP A 161 13.25 28.17 50.00
N GLU A 162 14.26 27.34 49.73
CA GLU A 162 15.19 27.54 48.62
C GLU A 162 14.46 27.65 47.27
N THR A 163 13.42 26.83 47.05
CA THR A 163 12.64 26.86 45.80
C THR A 163 11.97 28.23 45.58
N GLN A 164 11.45 28.88 46.63
CA GLN A 164 10.89 30.22 46.51
C GLN A 164 11.98 31.27 46.21
N LYS A 165 13.14 31.20 46.87
CA LYS A 165 14.27 32.13 46.65
C LYS A 165 14.84 32.03 45.23
N ASP A 166 14.97 30.81 44.71
CA ASP A 166 15.46 30.55 43.37
C ASP A 166 14.50 31.13 42.31
N LEU A 167 13.20 30.93 42.50
CA LEU A 167 12.18 31.48 41.60
C LEU A 167 12.12 33.01 41.66
N LEU A 168 12.30 33.62 42.83
CA LEU A 168 12.39 35.08 42.99
C LEU A 168 13.65 35.67 42.33
N THR A 169 14.76 34.92 42.37
CA THR A 169 16.01 35.28 41.67
C THR A 169 15.81 35.26 40.16
N ILE A 170 15.13 34.23 39.64
CA ILE A 170 14.77 34.11 38.22
C ILE A 170 13.76 35.19 37.82
N GLN A 171 12.80 35.54 38.68
CA GLN A 171 11.85 36.63 38.43
C GLN A 171 12.54 37.97 38.20
N THR A 172 13.61 38.23 38.96
CA THR A 172 14.29 39.52 38.98
C THR A 172 15.36 39.62 37.89
N SER A 173 16.13 38.54 37.69
CA SER A 173 17.30 38.57 36.80
C SER A 173 17.06 37.90 35.44
N GLY A 174 15.98 37.13 35.27
CA GLY A 174 15.71 36.34 34.06
C GLY A 174 16.70 35.19 33.81
N ALA A 175 17.60 34.93 34.78
CA ALA A 175 18.65 33.92 34.72
C ALA A 175 18.92 33.32 36.11
N HIS A 176 19.70 32.24 36.17
CA HIS A 176 20.21 31.69 37.43
C HIS A 176 21.60 31.09 37.17
N PRO A 177 22.57 31.25 38.08
CA PRO A 177 23.95 30.77 37.86
C PRO A 177 24.09 29.23 37.84
N ASP A 178 23.09 28.49 38.34
CA ASP A 178 23.09 27.02 38.35
C ASP A 178 22.21 26.43 37.23
N ASP A 179 22.86 25.89 36.20
CA ASP A 179 22.21 25.22 35.07
C ASP A 179 21.47 23.93 35.43
N LYS A 180 21.95 23.18 36.45
CA LYS A 180 21.29 21.95 36.92
C LYS A 180 19.98 22.29 37.61
N LEU A 181 19.97 23.35 38.40
CA LEU A 181 18.77 23.86 39.04
C LEU A 181 17.72 24.33 38.02
N LEU A 182 18.15 25.07 36.99
CA LEU A 182 17.27 25.49 35.89
C LEU A 182 16.66 24.29 35.13
N ALA A 183 17.41 23.20 34.97
CA ALA A 183 16.87 21.97 34.37
C ALA A 183 15.82 21.29 35.26
N GLU A 184 16.02 21.27 36.58
CA GLU A 184 15.03 20.75 37.53
C GLU A 184 13.75 21.60 37.53
N LEU A 185 13.87 22.94 37.63
CA LEU A 185 12.72 23.85 37.66
C LEU A 185 11.89 23.79 36.37
N ARG A 186 12.53 23.59 35.20
CA ARG A 186 11.84 23.32 33.92
C ARG A 186 11.12 21.97 33.94
N LYS A 187 11.75 20.90 34.45
CA LYS A 187 11.10 19.58 34.58
C LYS A 187 9.89 19.63 35.51
N ARG A 188 9.95 20.49 36.54
CA ARG A 188 8.85 20.81 37.46
C ARG A 188 7.79 21.74 36.87
N LYS A 189 7.97 22.26 35.65
CA LYS A 189 7.07 23.22 34.98
C LYS A 189 6.89 24.56 35.72
N LEU A 190 7.87 24.98 36.51
CA LEU A 190 7.83 26.25 37.27
C LEU A 190 8.41 27.42 36.49
N ILE A 191 9.26 27.14 35.50
CA ILE A 191 9.84 28.13 34.59
C ILE A 191 9.79 27.61 33.16
N GLU A 192 9.78 28.52 32.20
CA GLU A 192 9.88 28.24 30.77
C GLU A 192 10.97 29.10 30.11
N LYS A 193 11.45 28.66 28.95
CA LYS A 193 12.40 29.44 28.14
C LYS A 193 11.60 30.32 27.18
N LYS A 194 11.71 31.64 27.34
CA LYS A 194 11.16 32.58 26.37
C LYS A 194 12.28 33.10 25.48
N LYS A 195 12.19 32.77 24.19
CA LYS A 195 13.09 33.33 23.17
C LYS A 195 12.51 34.65 22.69
N THR A 196 13.30 35.70 22.83
CA THR A 196 13.03 37.00 22.22
C THR A 196 14.17 37.34 21.29
N PHE A 197 13.94 38.22 20.33
CA PHE A 197 14.99 38.68 19.43
C PHE A 197 14.76 40.15 19.10
N TYR A 198 15.83 40.81 18.68
CA TYR A 198 15.83 42.17 18.19
C TYR A 198 16.87 42.30 17.06
N TYR A 199 16.93 43.45 16.41
CA TYR A 199 17.83 43.71 15.30
C TYR A 199 18.80 44.84 15.64
N ALA A 200 20.07 44.61 15.35
CA ALA A 200 21.08 45.66 15.24
C ALA A 200 21.16 46.06 13.77
N VAL A 201 21.09 47.37 13.46
CA VAL A 201 20.92 47.90 12.10
C VAL A 201 21.97 48.95 11.83
N GLU A 202 22.59 48.93 10.66
CA GLU A 202 23.60 49.89 10.20
C GLU A 202 23.23 50.46 8.83
N LYS A 203 23.80 51.62 8.47
CA LYS A 203 23.63 52.20 7.13
C LYS A 203 24.21 51.26 6.05
N GLY A 204 23.42 51.02 5.01
CA GLY A 204 23.88 50.34 3.80
C GLY A 204 24.56 51.32 2.84
N PRO A 205 25.19 50.82 1.75
CA PRO A 205 25.90 51.65 0.78
C PRO A 205 25.00 52.66 0.05
N ASN A 206 23.70 52.36 -0.11
CA ASN A 206 22.73 53.25 -0.77
C ASN A 206 21.78 53.92 0.23
N TRP A 207 22.26 54.23 1.45
CA TRP A 207 21.43 54.87 2.47
C TRP A 207 20.91 56.24 1.98
N ALA A 208 19.59 56.43 2.07
CA ALA A 208 18.91 57.69 1.76
C ALA A 208 17.69 57.86 2.68
N LYS A 209 17.24 59.11 2.86
CA LYS A 209 16.06 59.43 3.69
C LYS A 209 14.73 59.10 3.01
N THR A 210 14.72 59.00 1.68
CA THR A 210 13.55 58.71 0.87
C THR A 210 13.79 57.47 0.03
N ILE A 211 12.77 56.62 -0.08
CA ILE A 211 12.81 55.42 -0.91
C ILE A 211 12.50 55.83 -2.34
N GLN A 212 13.48 55.77 -3.24
CA GLN A 212 13.24 55.99 -4.66
C GLN A 212 12.39 54.85 -5.23
N LYS A 213 11.32 55.19 -5.96
CA LYS A 213 10.51 54.21 -6.69
C LYS A 213 11.28 53.79 -7.94
N LEU A 214 11.70 52.53 -8.00
CA LEU A 214 12.37 51.96 -9.15
C LEU A 214 11.34 51.42 -10.15
N GLU A 215 11.59 51.60 -11.44
CA GLU A 215 10.77 50.99 -12.49
C GLU A 215 11.01 49.47 -12.52
N THR A 216 9.95 48.71 -12.76
CA THR A 216 9.98 47.24 -12.70
C THR A 216 10.22 46.58 -14.03
N ASP A 217 9.73 47.17 -15.11
CA ASP A 217 9.86 46.67 -16.47
C ASP A 217 9.91 47.84 -17.46
N LEU A 218 10.42 47.58 -18.66
CA LEU A 218 10.49 48.56 -19.73
C LEU A 218 9.14 48.62 -20.46
N THR A 219 8.42 49.73 -20.31
CA THR A 219 7.10 49.90 -20.94
C THR A 219 7.17 50.62 -22.28
N VAL A 220 6.11 50.48 -23.08
CA VAL A 220 5.97 51.16 -24.38
C VAL A 220 5.97 52.69 -24.20
N GLU A 221 5.40 53.21 -23.13
CA GLU A 221 5.35 54.65 -22.82
C GLU A 221 6.73 55.19 -22.45
N LEU A 222 7.51 54.43 -21.67
CA LEU A 222 8.89 54.77 -21.33
C LEU A 222 9.77 54.82 -22.58
N LEU A 223 9.60 53.84 -23.48
CA LEU A 223 10.29 53.79 -24.78
C LEU A 223 9.92 54.97 -25.67
N ASN A 224 8.63 55.29 -25.79
CA ASN A 224 8.14 56.36 -26.66
C ASN A 224 8.52 57.77 -26.16
N SER A 225 8.65 57.96 -24.85
CA SER A 225 8.98 59.25 -24.24
C SER A 225 10.49 59.49 -24.06
N GLY A 226 11.33 58.47 -24.26
CA GLY A 226 12.76 58.51 -23.94
C GLY A 226 13.09 58.53 -22.43
N ALA A 227 12.07 58.46 -21.56
CA ALA A 227 12.25 58.53 -20.11
C ALA A 227 13.02 57.32 -19.55
N TRP A 228 13.10 56.20 -20.28
CA TRP A 228 13.84 55.01 -19.90
C TRP A 228 15.36 55.25 -19.74
N GLU A 229 15.95 56.21 -20.46
CA GLU A 229 17.40 56.49 -20.41
C GLU A 229 17.85 56.97 -19.02
N ASN A 230 16.95 57.64 -18.29
CA ASN A 230 17.23 58.23 -16.99
C ASN A 230 16.46 57.51 -15.85
N ALA A 231 15.68 56.48 -16.16
CA ALA A 231 14.91 55.72 -15.19
C ALA A 231 15.80 54.70 -14.45
N ALA A 232 15.64 54.59 -13.14
CA ALA A 232 16.33 53.58 -12.34
C ALA A 232 15.47 52.31 -12.24
N PHE A 233 15.97 51.19 -12.77
CA PHE A 233 15.25 49.91 -12.81
C PHE A 233 15.62 49.01 -11.63
N LYS A 234 14.66 48.20 -11.18
CA LYS A 234 14.92 47.11 -10.25
C LYS A 234 15.80 46.05 -10.94
N LYS A 235 16.89 45.62 -10.28
CA LYS A 235 17.74 44.55 -10.80
C LYS A 235 16.93 43.26 -10.97
N TYR A 236 17.08 42.61 -12.13
CA TYR A 236 16.46 41.31 -12.38
C TYR A 236 17.18 40.22 -11.61
N ASN A 237 16.43 39.35 -10.93
CA ASN A 237 17.02 38.23 -10.20
C ASN A 237 17.26 37.05 -11.16
N PHE A 238 18.48 36.94 -11.67
CA PHE A 238 18.89 35.83 -12.54
C PHE A 238 19.05 34.48 -11.82
N GLU A 239 18.98 34.47 -10.48
CA GLU A 239 19.04 33.24 -9.68
C GLU A 239 17.65 32.59 -9.49
N ALA A 240 16.57 33.31 -9.86
CA ALA A 240 15.21 32.76 -9.79
C ALA A 240 14.90 31.93 -11.05
N GLU A 241 14.09 30.87 -10.88
CA GLU A 241 13.50 30.19 -12.03
C GLU A 241 12.59 31.15 -12.81
N GLY A 242 12.75 31.16 -14.13
CA GLY A 242 11.88 31.93 -15.02
C GLY A 242 10.44 31.40 -14.98
N ALA A 243 9.51 32.19 -15.49
CA ALA A 243 8.12 31.76 -15.62
C ALA A 243 8.04 30.47 -16.47
N PRO A 244 7.37 29.40 -16.01
CA PRO A 244 7.26 28.17 -16.77
C PRO A 244 6.47 28.42 -18.06
N THR A 245 6.96 27.91 -19.18
CA THR A 245 6.26 27.97 -20.47
C THR A 245 5.26 26.82 -20.56
N TYR A 246 3.99 27.14 -20.74
CA TYR A 246 2.94 26.12 -20.93
C TYR A 246 2.86 25.71 -22.41
N GLY A 247 2.84 24.41 -22.67
CA GLY A 247 2.71 23.82 -24.00
C GLY A 247 2.04 22.45 -23.95
N GLY A 248 1.69 21.89 -25.10
CA GLY A 248 1.11 20.55 -25.16
C GLY A 248 2.10 19.48 -24.69
N ALA A 249 1.63 18.53 -23.88
CA ALA A 249 2.44 17.44 -23.35
C ALA A 249 1.95 16.07 -23.87
N LEU A 250 2.88 15.23 -24.31
CA LEU A 250 2.60 13.84 -24.69
C LEU A 250 2.81 12.91 -23.50
N HIS A 251 1.88 11.98 -23.34
CA HIS A 251 1.93 10.97 -22.28
C HIS A 251 3.23 10.14 -22.36
N PRO A 252 3.94 9.87 -21.24
CA PRO A 252 5.21 9.12 -21.22
C PRO A 252 5.14 7.76 -21.91
N LEU A 253 4.09 6.99 -21.63
CA LEU A 253 3.82 5.71 -22.29
C LEU A 253 3.69 5.84 -23.81
N MET A 254 3.08 6.91 -24.32
CA MET A 254 2.92 7.15 -25.76
C MET A 254 4.25 7.56 -26.40
N LYS A 255 5.08 8.33 -25.68
CA LYS A 255 6.44 8.66 -26.12
C LYS A 255 7.29 7.39 -26.29
N VAL A 256 7.21 6.46 -25.33
CA VAL A 256 7.92 5.17 -25.40
C VAL A 256 7.33 4.27 -26.48
N ARG A 257 5.99 4.21 -26.62
CA ARG A 257 5.33 3.49 -27.73
C ARG A 257 5.91 3.90 -29.07
N GLU A 258 6.03 5.20 -29.30
CA GLU A 258 6.54 5.73 -30.56
C GLU A 258 8.01 5.36 -30.79
N GLU A 259 8.84 5.27 -29.74
CA GLU A 259 10.21 4.77 -29.85
C GLU A 259 10.25 3.30 -30.25
N PHE A 260 9.44 2.44 -29.64
CA PHE A 260 9.34 1.03 -30.04
C PHE A 260 8.90 0.91 -31.51
N ARG A 261 7.88 1.66 -31.94
CA ARG A 261 7.42 1.67 -33.35
C ARG A 261 8.54 2.03 -34.31
N ASN A 262 9.31 3.08 -33.99
CA ASN A 262 10.45 3.49 -34.82
C ASN A 262 11.56 2.43 -34.87
N ILE A 263 11.86 1.74 -33.77
CA ILE A 263 12.83 0.63 -33.75
C ILE A 263 12.38 -0.50 -34.68
N PHE A 264 11.09 -0.87 -34.64
CA PHE A 264 10.54 -1.87 -35.55
C PHE A 264 10.65 -1.45 -37.03
N PHE A 265 10.31 -0.20 -37.36
CA PHE A 265 10.46 0.32 -38.72
C PHE A 265 11.92 0.32 -39.19
N GLU A 266 12.87 0.72 -38.35
CA GLU A 266 14.30 0.64 -38.65
C GLU A 266 14.78 -0.79 -38.90
N MET A 267 14.13 -1.79 -38.31
CA MET A 267 14.44 -3.21 -38.48
C MET A 267 13.67 -3.87 -39.64
N GLY A 268 12.90 -3.07 -40.40
CA GLY A 268 12.15 -3.52 -41.57
C GLY A 268 10.89 -4.30 -41.24
N PHE A 269 10.28 -4.06 -40.08
CA PHE A 269 8.99 -4.65 -39.71
C PHE A 269 7.82 -3.81 -40.24
N THR A 270 6.75 -4.50 -40.60
CA THR A 270 5.46 -3.89 -40.96
C THR A 270 4.50 -3.94 -39.77
N GLU A 271 3.79 -2.84 -39.50
CA GLU A 271 2.83 -2.77 -38.39
C GLU A 271 1.53 -3.52 -38.77
N MET A 272 1.09 -4.44 -37.90
CA MET A 272 -0.15 -5.21 -38.07
C MET A 272 -1.36 -4.41 -37.60
N PRO A 273 -2.51 -4.53 -38.27
CA PRO A 273 -3.74 -3.88 -37.83
C PRO A 273 -4.31 -4.57 -36.57
N THR A 274 -4.43 -3.81 -35.48
CA THR A 274 -4.94 -4.29 -34.19
C THR A 274 -6.30 -3.68 -33.83
N ASN A 275 -7.07 -3.23 -34.81
CA ASN A 275 -8.30 -2.44 -34.68
C ASN A 275 -9.52 -3.19 -34.12
N ARG A 276 -9.31 -4.20 -33.25
CA ARG A 276 -10.35 -4.96 -32.55
C ARG A 276 -9.87 -5.32 -31.13
N PHE A 277 -10.68 -4.97 -30.12
CA PHE A 277 -10.44 -5.41 -28.73
C PHE A 277 -11.12 -6.73 -28.39
N VAL A 278 -12.26 -6.98 -29.04
CA VAL A 278 -13.02 -8.23 -28.91
C VAL A 278 -12.50 -9.21 -29.96
N GLU A 279 -12.20 -10.42 -29.52
CA GLU A 279 -11.79 -11.55 -30.36
C GLU A 279 -12.68 -12.75 -30.11
N SER A 280 -12.79 -13.64 -31.10
CA SER A 280 -13.32 -14.98 -30.84
C SER A 280 -12.28 -15.83 -30.13
N SER A 281 -12.75 -16.76 -29.32
CA SER A 281 -11.89 -17.75 -28.67
C SER A 281 -11.12 -18.59 -29.69
N PHE A 282 -11.66 -18.74 -30.91
CA PHE A 282 -10.95 -19.28 -32.06
C PHE A 282 -9.61 -18.57 -32.31
N TRP A 283 -9.63 -17.26 -32.56
CA TRP A 283 -8.42 -16.49 -32.87
C TRP A 283 -7.55 -16.25 -31.64
N ASN A 284 -8.18 -16.08 -30.46
CA ASN A 284 -7.45 -15.80 -29.23
C ASN A 284 -6.80 -17.05 -28.61
N PHE A 285 -7.28 -18.26 -28.88
CA PHE A 285 -6.76 -19.48 -28.25
C PHE A 285 -6.58 -20.63 -29.23
N ASP A 286 -7.65 -21.04 -29.92
CA ASP A 286 -7.66 -22.32 -30.65
C ASP A 286 -6.66 -22.35 -31.80
N THR A 287 -6.57 -21.26 -32.58
CA THR A 287 -5.61 -21.12 -33.69
C THR A 287 -4.15 -21.06 -33.22
N LEU A 288 -3.92 -20.74 -31.96
CA LEU A 288 -2.61 -20.76 -31.32
C LEU A 288 -2.28 -22.15 -30.74
N PHE A 289 -3.05 -23.18 -31.06
CA PHE A 289 -2.88 -24.51 -30.49
C PHE A 289 -2.95 -24.52 -28.94
N VAL A 290 -3.71 -23.59 -28.34
CA VAL A 290 -4.01 -23.56 -26.90
C VAL A 290 -5.25 -24.44 -26.65
N PRO A 291 -5.17 -25.48 -25.79
CA PRO A 291 -6.29 -26.41 -25.60
C PRO A 291 -7.49 -25.72 -24.92
N GLN A 292 -8.70 -26.23 -25.14
CA GLN A 292 -9.94 -25.62 -24.59
C GLN A 292 -10.07 -25.73 -23.07
N GLN A 293 -9.48 -26.77 -22.48
CA GLN A 293 -9.34 -26.93 -21.05
C GLN A 293 -8.18 -26.10 -20.46
N HIS A 294 -7.50 -25.28 -21.27
CA HIS A 294 -6.39 -24.48 -20.77
C HIS A 294 -6.91 -23.45 -19.75
N PRO A 295 -6.29 -23.36 -18.58
CA PRO A 295 -6.79 -22.54 -17.48
C PRO A 295 -6.81 -21.04 -17.78
N ALA A 296 -5.95 -20.55 -18.69
CA ALA A 296 -6.05 -19.18 -19.19
C ALA A 296 -7.43 -18.85 -19.83
N ARG A 297 -8.23 -19.85 -20.20
CA ARG A 297 -9.60 -19.71 -20.71
C ARG A 297 -10.66 -19.73 -19.60
N GLU A 298 -10.28 -19.88 -18.34
CA GLU A 298 -11.24 -19.78 -17.24
C GLU A 298 -11.71 -18.32 -17.09
N MET A 299 -12.95 -18.13 -16.62
CA MET A 299 -13.51 -16.80 -16.34
C MET A 299 -12.70 -16.01 -15.30
N GLN A 300 -11.86 -16.69 -14.52
CA GLN A 300 -10.98 -16.07 -13.54
C GLN A 300 -9.80 -15.33 -14.20
N ASP A 301 -9.38 -15.73 -15.40
CA ASP A 301 -8.20 -15.18 -16.09
C ASP A 301 -8.57 -14.37 -17.34
N THR A 302 -9.69 -14.70 -17.99
CA THR A 302 -10.14 -14.05 -19.23
C THR A 302 -11.49 -13.35 -19.09
N PHE A 303 -11.58 -12.13 -19.63
CA PHE A 303 -12.85 -11.42 -19.75
C PHE A 303 -13.66 -11.91 -20.94
N TYR A 304 -14.71 -12.69 -20.66
CA TYR A 304 -15.70 -13.07 -21.67
C TYR A 304 -16.72 -11.97 -21.92
N VAL A 305 -17.08 -11.78 -23.19
CA VAL A 305 -18.08 -10.79 -23.60
C VAL A 305 -19.48 -11.36 -23.32
N LYS A 306 -20.33 -10.55 -22.68
CA LYS A 306 -21.71 -10.94 -22.40
C LYS A 306 -22.60 -10.75 -23.63
N GLU A 307 -22.49 -9.61 -24.29
CA GLU A 307 -23.34 -9.21 -25.42
C GLU A 307 -22.48 -8.43 -26.44
N PRO A 308 -22.30 -8.95 -27.67
CA PRO A 308 -22.62 -10.31 -28.12
C PRO A 308 -21.74 -11.36 -27.40
N SER A 309 -22.30 -12.51 -27.03
CA SER A 309 -21.54 -13.60 -26.37
C SER A 309 -20.78 -14.50 -27.34
N HIS A 310 -21.22 -14.57 -28.60
CA HIS A 310 -20.65 -15.43 -29.62
C HIS A 310 -20.32 -14.66 -30.90
N SER A 311 -19.27 -15.10 -31.60
CA SER A 311 -18.84 -14.55 -32.87
C SER A 311 -19.83 -14.90 -33.99
N THR A 312 -19.91 -14.04 -34.99
CA THR A 312 -20.74 -14.27 -36.20
C THR A 312 -20.18 -15.37 -37.11
N GLY A 313 -18.89 -15.73 -36.97
CA GLY A 313 -18.27 -16.85 -37.67
C GLY A 313 -16.75 -16.74 -37.74
N PHE A 314 -16.13 -17.80 -38.26
CA PHE A 314 -14.71 -17.92 -38.58
C PHE A 314 -14.57 -18.83 -39.83
N PRO A 315 -13.41 -18.85 -40.51
CA PRO A 315 -13.23 -19.69 -41.71
C PRO A 315 -13.43 -21.18 -41.38
N GLU A 316 -14.48 -21.78 -41.95
CA GLU A 316 -14.92 -23.13 -41.57
C GLU A 316 -13.90 -24.21 -41.99
N ASP A 317 -13.24 -24.03 -43.12
CA ASP A 317 -12.18 -24.93 -43.59
C ASP A 317 -10.97 -24.92 -42.65
N TYR A 318 -10.60 -23.74 -42.13
CA TYR A 318 -9.52 -23.61 -41.15
C TYR A 318 -9.94 -24.18 -39.80
N TYR A 319 -11.18 -23.93 -39.37
CA TYR A 319 -11.74 -24.53 -38.15
C TYR A 319 -11.66 -26.06 -38.17
N GLU A 320 -12.02 -26.73 -39.26
CA GLU A 320 -11.94 -28.19 -39.33
C GLU A 320 -10.48 -28.70 -39.24
N ARG A 321 -9.52 -27.97 -39.81
CA ARG A 321 -8.08 -28.29 -39.66
C ARG A 321 -7.60 -28.11 -38.22
N VAL A 322 -8.00 -27.01 -37.56
CA VAL A 322 -7.69 -26.73 -36.15
C VAL A 322 -8.31 -27.79 -35.25
N LYS A 323 -9.60 -28.07 -35.40
CA LYS A 323 -10.30 -29.13 -34.67
C LYS A 323 -9.56 -30.46 -34.80
N ARG A 324 -9.22 -30.88 -36.02
CA ARG A 324 -8.53 -32.14 -36.28
C ARG A 324 -7.18 -32.23 -35.55
N VAL A 325 -6.32 -31.20 -35.65
CA VAL A 325 -5.00 -31.24 -34.99
C VAL A 325 -5.12 -31.26 -33.46
N HIS A 326 -6.14 -30.59 -32.90
CA HIS A 326 -6.38 -30.59 -31.45
C HIS A 326 -6.93 -31.94 -30.95
N GLU A 327 -7.93 -32.50 -31.64
CA GLU A 327 -8.62 -33.72 -31.21
C GLU A 327 -7.80 -34.99 -31.42
N VAL A 328 -7.27 -35.20 -32.63
CA VAL A 328 -6.68 -36.49 -33.03
C VAL A 328 -5.20 -36.37 -33.42
N GLY A 329 -4.69 -35.16 -33.54
CA GLY A 329 -3.34 -34.90 -34.03
C GLY A 329 -3.26 -34.88 -35.56
N ASP A 330 -2.30 -34.10 -36.05
CA ASP A 330 -1.91 -34.02 -37.46
C ASP A 330 -0.48 -33.44 -37.55
N TYR A 331 0.11 -33.39 -38.75
CA TYR A 331 1.42 -32.76 -39.01
C TYR A 331 2.57 -33.32 -38.13
N GLY A 332 2.52 -34.63 -37.86
CA GLY A 332 3.50 -35.30 -36.99
C GLY A 332 3.28 -35.13 -35.49
N SER A 333 2.24 -34.40 -35.08
CA SER A 333 1.81 -34.27 -33.69
C SER A 333 0.71 -35.26 -33.33
N THR A 334 0.65 -35.65 -32.05
CA THR A 334 -0.42 -36.51 -31.52
C THR A 334 -1.66 -35.73 -31.09
N GLY A 335 -1.64 -34.41 -31.19
CA GLY A 335 -2.71 -33.54 -30.69
C GLY A 335 -2.87 -33.62 -29.16
N TYR A 336 -3.94 -33.02 -28.65
CA TYR A 336 -4.27 -33.01 -27.22
C TYR A 336 -5.21 -34.15 -26.80
N ARG A 337 -5.85 -34.85 -27.75
CA ARG A 337 -6.66 -36.06 -27.50
C ARG A 337 -7.84 -35.82 -26.56
N TYR A 338 -8.61 -34.77 -26.84
CA TYR A 338 -9.83 -34.41 -26.14
C TYR A 338 -10.93 -34.01 -27.15
N PRO A 339 -12.23 -34.06 -26.78
CA PRO A 339 -13.31 -33.61 -27.65
C PRO A 339 -13.33 -32.08 -27.77
N PHE A 340 -13.33 -31.57 -29.01
CA PHE A 340 -13.21 -30.16 -29.32
C PHE A 340 -14.59 -29.53 -29.58
N SER A 341 -14.91 -28.47 -28.83
CA SER A 341 -16.21 -27.82 -28.82
C SER A 341 -16.26 -26.61 -29.75
N LYS A 342 -17.21 -26.60 -30.70
CA LYS A 342 -17.50 -25.43 -31.53
C LYS A 342 -18.09 -24.27 -30.73
N GLU A 343 -18.84 -24.60 -29.67
CA GLU A 343 -19.44 -23.60 -28.78
C GLU A 343 -18.34 -22.78 -28.09
N GLU A 344 -17.36 -23.46 -27.48
CA GLU A 344 -16.25 -22.78 -26.79
C GLU A 344 -15.39 -21.96 -27.77
N THR A 345 -15.23 -22.44 -29.00
CA THR A 345 -14.53 -21.73 -30.09
C THR A 345 -15.22 -20.41 -30.46
N SER A 346 -16.56 -20.41 -30.42
CA SER A 346 -17.39 -19.29 -30.86
C SER A 346 -17.55 -18.20 -29.81
N ARG A 347 -17.20 -18.45 -28.54
CA ARG A 347 -17.33 -17.46 -27.46
C ARG A 347 -16.42 -16.25 -27.70
N LEU A 348 -16.94 -15.06 -27.45
CA LEU A 348 -16.20 -13.81 -27.57
C LEU A 348 -15.49 -13.45 -26.25
N VAL A 349 -14.27 -12.95 -26.37
CA VAL A 349 -13.42 -12.49 -25.25
C VAL A 349 -12.85 -11.12 -25.57
N LEU A 350 -12.48 -10.37 -24.53
CA LEU A 350 -11.51 -9.30 -24.71
C LEU A 350 -10.14 -9.94 -24.92
N ARG A 351 -9.42 -9.55 -25.97
CA ARG A 351 -8.15 -10.19 -26.34
C ARG A 351 -7.17 -10.17 -25.17
N THR A 352 -6.58 -11.31 -24.87
CA THR A 352 -5.69 -11.51 -23.71
C THR A 352 -4.22 -11.19 -24.02
N HIS A 353 -3.89 -11.21 -25.31
CA HIS A 353 -2.58 -10.95 -25.87
C HIS A 353 -2.70 -10.59 -27.36
N THR A 354 -1.73 -9.85 -27.90
CA THR A 354 -1.67 -9.47 -29.32
C THR A 354 -1.39 -10.64 -30.26
N THR A 355 -1.05 -11.82 -29.72
CA THR A 355 -0.76 -13.03 -30.49
C THR A 355 -1.96 -13.54 -31.29
N SER A 356 -3.19 -13.17 -30.89
CA SER A 356 -4.38 -13.40 -31.71
C SER A 356 -4.30 -12.68 -33.06
N VAL A 357 -3.77 -11.45 -33.06
CA VAL A 357 -3.56 -10.65 -34.27
C VAL A 357 -2.47 -11.28 -35.11
N SER A 358 -1.37 -11.70 -34.50
CA SER A 358 -0.30 -12.44 -35.18
C SER A 358 -0.81 -13.70 -35.86
N SER A 359 -1.68 -14.47 -35.20
CA SER A 359 -2.34 -15.66 -35.77
C SER A 359 -3.16 -15.32 -37.01
N ALA A 360 -3.99 -14.28 -36.92
CA ALA A 360 -4.81 -13.83 -38.04
C ALA A 360 -3.95 -13.37 -39.24
N MET A 361 -2.89 -12.60 -38.98
CA MET A 361 -1.99 -12.11 -40.03
C MET A 361 -1.15 -13.24 -40.65
N LEU A 362 -0.72 -14.24 -39.86
CA LEU A 362 -0.02 -15.41 -40.39
C LEU A 362 -0.93 -16.30 -41.23
N TYR A 363 -2.21 -16.43 -40.85
CA TYR A 363 -3.21 -17.11 -41.66
C TYR A 363 -3.42 -16.39 -43.01
N GLU A 364 -3.52 -15.06 -43.02
CA GLU A 364 -3.58 -14.29 -44.26
C GLU A 364 -2.32 -14.45 -45.11
N LEU A 365 -1.13 -14.43 -44.48
CA LEU A 365 0.15 -14.65 -45.15
C LEU A 365 0.25 -16.04 -45.79
N ALA A 366 -0.30 -17.07 -45.14
CA ALA A 366 -0.33 -18.44 -45.64
C ALA A 366 -1.22 -18.57 -46.89
N ASN A 367 -2.32 -17.80 -46.94
CA ASN A 367 -3.35 -17.90 -47.97
C ASN A 367 -3.30 -16.77 -49.01
N GLN A 368 -2.25 -15.95 -49.00
CA GLN A 368 -2.11 -14.84 -49.95
C GLN A 368 -1.88 -15.32 -51.40
N PRO A 369 -2.30 -14.55 -52.41
CA PRO A 369 -2.01 -14.85 -53.80
C PRO A 369 -0.49 -14.92 -54.07
N GLY A 370 -0.04 -15.99 -54.73
CA GLY A 370 1.37 -16.23 -55.03
C GLY A 370 2.15 -16.97 -53.94
N GLY A 371 1.47 -17.47 -52.89
CA GLY A 371 2.04 -18.32 -51.86
C GLY A 371 2.85 -17.57 -50.80
N PHE A 372 3.50 -18.32 -49.92
CA PHE A 372 4.27 -17.76 -48.81
C PHE A 372 5.41 -16.84 -49.28
N LYS A 373 5.52 -15.67 -48.65
CA LYS A 373 6.65 -14.75 -48.76
C LYS A 373 7.17 -14.41 -47.36
N PRO A 374 8.49 -14.28 -47.17
CA PRO A 374 9.05 -13.90 -45.87
C PRO A 374 8.47 -12.56 -45.39
N ALA A 375 8.17 -12.49 -44.09
CA ALA A 375 7.52 -11.33 -43.50
C ALA A 375 8.05 -11.04 -42.09
N LYS A 376 8.19 -9.76 -41.78
CA LYS A 376 8.47 -9.24 -40.43
C LYS A 376 7.32 -8.35 -40.03
N MET A 377 6.61 -8.70 -38.96
CA MET A 377 5.39 -8.01 -38.57
C MET A 377 5.43 -7.68 -37.08
N PHE A 378 4.90 -6.54 -36.69
CA PHE A 378 4.83 -6.14 -35.29
C PHE A 378 3.51 -5.48 -34.94
N SER A 379 3.17 -5.45 -33.67
CA SER A 379 2.05 -4.67 -33.16
C SER A 379 2.34 -4.14 -31.76
N ILE A 380 1.74 -3.00 -31.43
CA ILE A 380 1.78 -2.46 -30.07
C ILE A 380 0.39 -2.02 -29.70
N ASP A 381 -0.30 -2.82 -28.88
CA ASP A 381 -1.67 -2.50 -28.54
C ASP A 381 -2.12 -3.08 -27.19
N ARG A 382 -3.26 -2.59 -26.74
CA ARG A 382 -3.85 -2.90 -25.44
C ARG A 382 -4.43 -4.31 -25.39
N VAL A 383 -4.16 -5.02 -24.31
CA VAL A 383 -4.68 -6.35 -24.02
C VAL A 383 -5.35 -6.36 -22.65
N PHE A 384 -6.21 -7.34 -22.40
CA PHE A 384 -7.07 -7.39 -21.23
C PHE A 384 -6.93 -8.73 -20.52
N ARG A 385 -6.66 -8.72 -19.22
CA ARG A 385 -6.55 -9.92 -18.39
C ARG A 385 -7.32 -9.72 -17.10
N ASN A 386 -8.07 -10.72 -16.69
CA ASN A 386 -8.85 -10.67 -15.45
C ASN A 386 -7.97 -10.96 -14.23
N GLU A 387 -6.81 -10.31 -14.16
CA GLU A 387 -5.87 -10.43 -13.07
C GLU A 387 -6.22 -9.46 -11.93
N ALA A 388 -5.84 -9.82 -10.70
CA ALA A 388 -6.01 -8.94 -9.56
C ALA A 388 -5.13 -7.68 -9.74
N VAL A 389 -5.77 -6.51 -9.69
CA VAL A 389 -5.07 -5.23 -9.88
C VAL A 389 -4.18 -4.93 -8.67
N ASP A 390 -2.85 -4.89 -8.86
CA ASP A 390 -1.86 -4.61 -7.83
C ASP A 390 -0.97 -3.41 -8.21
N MET A 391 0.16 -3.18 -7.52
CA MET A 391 1.06 -2.04 -7.82
C MET A 391 1.77 -2.16 -9.18
N THR A 392 1.81 -3.35 -9.76
CA THR A 392 2.57 -3.73 -10.96
C THR A 392 1.71 -4.28 -12.10
N HIS A 393 0.50 -4.75 -11.81
CA HIS A 393 -0.42 -5.35 -12.77
C HIS A 393 -1.75 -4.57 -12.82
N LEU A 394 -2.21 -4.31 -14.04
CA LEU A 394 -3.53 -3.76 -14.32
C LEU A 394 -4.33 -4.78 -15.14
N ALA A 395 -5.66 -4.68 -15.06
CA ALA A 395 -6.55 -5.50 -15.88
C ALA A 395 -6.43 -5.19 -17.39
N GLU A 396 -5.85 -4.04 -17.73
CA GLU A 396 -5.51 -3.65 -19.10
C GLU A 396 -4.09 -3.07 -19.14
N PHE A 397 -3.32 -3.43 -20.16
CA PHE A 397 -1.95 -2.94 -20.40
C PHE A 397 -1.60 -3.10 -21.88
N HIS A 398 -0.49 -2.52 -22.35
CA HIS A 398 -0.07 -2.61 -23.74
C HIS A 398 0.99 -3.69 -23.91
N GLN A 399 0.73 -4.60 -24.84
CA GLN A 399 1.66 -5.61 -25.28
C GLN A 399 2.33 -5.14 -26.58
N VAL A 400 3.66 -5.21 -26.60
CA VAL A 400 4.49 -5.07 -27.80
C VAL A 400 4.80 -6.48 -28.27
N GLU A 401 4.50 -6.79 -29.52
CA GLU A 401 4.76 -8.10 -30.11
C GLU A 401 5.40 -7.97 -31.48
N GLY A 402 6.37 -8.84 -31.76
CA GLY A 402 6.99 -8.97 -33.06
C GLY A 402 7.04 -10.43 -33.51
N VAL A 403 6.86 -10.65 -34.81
CA VAL A 403 6.92 -11.96 -35.45
C VAL A 403 7.80 -11.88 -36.70
N VAL A 404 8.61 -12.90 -36.93
CA VAL A 404 9.39 -13.05 -38.16
C VAL A 404 9.11 -14.43 -38.74
N ALA A 405 8.57 -14.46 -39.95
CA ALA A 405 8.27 -15.67 -40.69
C ALA A 405 9.22 -15.78 -41.88
N ASP A 406 10.02 -16.84 -41.93
CA ASP A 406 10.93 -17.13 -43.04
C ASP A 406 11.19 -18.63 -43.13
N ARG A 407 11.89 -19.07 -44.18
CA ARG A 407 12.27 -20.47 -44.35
C ARG A 407 13.45 -20.82 -43.44
N ASN A 408 13.35 -21.96 -42.77
CA ASN A 408 14.42 -22.56 -41.97
C ASN A 408 14.95 -21.69 -40.82
N LEU A 409 14.12 -20.81 -40.23
CA LEU A 409 14.51 -20.09 -39.01
C LEU A 409 14.79 -21.04 -37.85
N THR A 410 15.82 -20.73 -37.09
CA THR A 410 16.30 -21.51 -35.95
C THR A 410 16.19 -20.71 -34.64
N LEU A 411 16.40 -21.39 -33.52
CA LEU A 411 16.51 -20.73 -32.22
C LEU A 411 17.67 -19.70 -32.16
N ALA A 412 18.74 -19.93 -32.93
CA ALA A 412 19.88 -19.01 -33.01
C ALA A 412 19.48 -17.68 -33.66
N ASP A 413 18.61 -17.72 -34.68
CA ASP A 413 18.09 -16.52 -35.32
C ASP A 413 17.22 -15.69 -34.36
N LEU A 414 16.40 -16.37 -33.53
CA LEU A 414 15.63 -15.72 -32.47
C LEU A 414 16.54 -15.02 -31.46
N ILE A 415 17.55 -15.72 -30.95
CA ILE A 415 18.50 -15.16 -29.96
C ILE A 415 19.26 -13.97 -30.56
N GLY A 416 19.83 -14.13 -31.75
CA GLY A 416 20.58 -13.07 -32.43
C GLY A 416 19.69 -11.87 -32.75
N PHE A 417 18.44 -12.09 -33.15
CA PHE A 417 17.47 -11.02 -33.32
C PHE A 417 17.23 -10.27 -32.01
N MET A 418 17.01 -10.97 -30.89
CA MET A 418 16.77 -10.35 -29.58
C MET A 418 17.94 -9.48 -29.14
N GLU A 419 19.17 -9.95 -29.32
CA GLU A 419 20.37 -9.17 -29.02
C GLU A 419 20.40 -7.84 -29.78
N VAL A 420 20.11 -7.87 -31.09
CA VAL A 420 20.04 -6.66 -31.92
C VAL A 420 18.88 -5.75 -31.47
N PHE A 421 17.68 -6.30 -31.28
CA PHE A 421 16.49 -5.56 -30.89
C PHE A 421 16.68 -4.83 -29.55
N PHE A 422 17.16 -5.52 -28.52
CA PHE A 422 17.41 -4.92 -27.20
C PHE A 422 18.61 -3.96 -27.21
N SER A 423 19.65 -4.22 -28.00
CA SER A 423 20.77 -3.28 -28.14
C SER A 423 20.35 -1.92 -28.68
N LYS A 424 19.38 -1.88 -29.61
CA LYS A 424 18.79 -0.64 -30.13
C LYS A 424 18.04 0.14 -29.05
N MET A 425 17.55 -0.52 -28.00
CA MET A 425 16.94 0.12 -26.82
C MET A 425 17.95 0.52 -25.74
N GLY A 426 19.25 0.26 -25.95
CA GLY A 426 20.29 0.49 -24.95
C GLY A 426 20.35 -0.58 -23.86
N VAL A 427 19.61 -1.68 -24.02
CA VAL A 427 19.64 -2.82 -23.10
C VAL A 427 20.75 -3.77 -23.53
N LYS A 428 21.60 -4.15 -22.58
CA LYS A 428 22.78 -5.01 -22.79
C LYS A 428 22.77 -6.16 -21.78
N ASN A 429 23.64 -7.14 -21.98
CA ASN A 429 23.78 -8.32 -21.10
C ASN A 429 22.48 -9.12 -21.04
N LEU A 430 22.09 -9.74 -22.15
CA LEU A 430 20.93 -10.61 -22.19
C LEU A 430 21.25 -12.01 -21.66
N ARG A 431 20.26 -12.64 -21.04
CA ARG A 431 20.23 -14.08 -20.74
C ARG A 431 18.90 -14.66 -21.14
N PHE A 432 18.93 -15.91 -21.58
CA PHE A 432 17.74 -16.63 -22.02
C PHE A 432 17.52 -17.82 -21.08
N LYS A 433 16.28 -17.99 -20.63
CA LYS A 433 15.87 -19.08 -19.77
C LYS A 433 14.78 -19.88 -20.48
N PRO A 434 14.90 -21.22 -20.60
CA PRO A 434 13.84 -22.06 -21.13
C PRO A 434 12.52 -21.83 -20.39
N ALA A 435 11.44 -21.71 -21.15
CA ALA A 435 10.10 -21.45 -20.65
C ALA A 435 9.09 -22.37 -21.34
N TYR A 436 7.82 -22.20 -21.02
CA TYR A 436 6.72 -22.90 -21.69
C TYR A 436 5.66 -21.88 -22.13
N ASN A 437 5.33 -21.89 -23.41
CA ASN A 437 4.09 -21.32 -23.91
C ASN A 437 3.41 -22.37 -24.81
N PRO A 438 2.08 -22.51 -24.78
CA PRO A 438 1.39 -23.56 -25.54
C PRO A 438 1.61 -23.48 -27.06
N TYR A 439 1.84 -22.27 -27.59
CA TYR A 439 2.02 -22.01 -29.02
C TYR A 439 3.49 -22.01 -29.48
N THR A 440 4.48 -22.15 -28.59
CA THR A 440 5.91 -22.09 -28.99
C THR A 440 6.76 -23.24 -28.45
N GLU A 441 7.53 -23.85 -29.34
CA GLU A 441 8.48 -24.93 -29.06
C GLU A 441 9.71 -24.78 -29.98
N PRO A 442 10.90 -24.40 -29.47
CA PRO A 442 11.22 -24.03 -28.08
C PRO A 442 10.69 -22.64 -27.66
N SER A 443 10.59 -22.44 -26.34
CA SER A 443 10.19 -21.20 -25.66
C SER A 443 11.30 -20.64 -24.77
N LEU A 444 11.50 -19.32 -24.75
CA LEU A 444 12.52 -18.62 -23.97
C LEU A 444 11.99 -17.35 -23.29
N GLU A 445 12.15 -17.26 -21.98
CA GLU A 445 12.11 -15.98 -21.24
C GLU A 445 13.43 -15.22 -21.44
N ILE A 446 13.34 -13.89 -21.55
CA ILE A 446 14.48 -13.00 -21.80
C ILE A 446 14.72 -12.15 -20.55
N PHE A 447 15.96 -12.17 -20.07
CA PHE A 447 16.41 -11.41 -18.90
C PHE A 447 17.52 -10.44 -19.28
N SER A 448 17.59 -9.30 -18.59
CA SER A 448 18.73 -8.38 -18.63
C SER A 448 19.20 -8.02 -17.23
N TRP A 449 20.49 -7.75 -17.08
CA TRP A 449 21.03 -7.17 -15.85
C TRP A 449 20.59 -5.71 -15.73
N HIS A 450 20.03 -5.34 -14.57
CA HIS A 450 19.65 -3.95 -14.28
C HIS A 450 20.61 -3.33 -13.26
N GLU A 451 21.46 -2.40 -13.70
CA GLU A 451 22.52 -1.81 -12.87
C GLU A 451 21.97 -1.13 -11.60
N GLY A 452 20.87 -0.38 -11.71
CA GLY A 452 20.27 0.30 -10.56
C GLY A 452 19.60 -0.62 -9.53
N LEU A 453 19.32 -1.88 -9.90
CA LEU A 453 18.65 -2.86 -9.03
C LEU A 453 19.60 -4.00 -8.59
N GLY A 454 20.80 -4.07 -9.17
CA GLY A 454 21.79 -5.12 -8.88
C GLY A 454 21.28 -6.54 -9.12
N LYS A 455 20.34 -6.76 -10.06
CA LYS A 455 19.76 -8.09 -10.33
C LYS A 455 19.36 -8.29 -11.78
N TRP A 456 19.15 -9.56 -12.15
CA TRP A 456 18.53 -9.96 -13.42
C TRP A 456 17.03 -9.70 -13.37
N VAL A 457 16.51 -9.01 -14.38
CA VAL A 457 15.08 -8.66 -14.52
C VAL A 457 14.55 -9.25 -15.83
N GLU A 458 13.37 -9.85 -15.78
CA GLU A 458 12.67 -10.34 -16.95
C GLU A 458 12.13 -9.16 -17.78
N ILE A 459 12.54 -9.11 -19.05
CA ILE A 459 12.23 -8.02 -19.98
C ILE A 459 11.34 -8.45 -21.15
N GLY A 460 11.09 -9.75 -21.32
CA GLY A 460 10.22 -10.27 -22.38
C GLY A 460 10.16 -11.79 -22.41
N ASN A 461 9.27 -12.30 -23.24
CA ASN A 461 9.09 -13.72 -23.52
C ASN A 461 9.12 -13.94 -25.04
N SER A 462 9.59 -15.09 -25.49
CA SER A 462 9.77 -15.41 -26.91
C SER A 462 9.72 -16.91 -27.18
N GLY A 463 9.64 -17.28 -28.45
CA GLY A 463 9.79 -18.67 -28.87
C GLY A 463 9.58 -18.88 -30.36
N MET A 464 9.68 -20.14 -30.78
CA MET A 464 9.41 -20.57 -32.15
C MET A 464 8.00 -21.14 -32.24
N PHE A 465 7.12 -20.61 -33.09
CA PHE A 465 5.74 -21.10 -33.19
C PHE A 465 5.71 -22.58 -33.60
N ARG A 466 4.78 -23.29 -32.99
CA ARG A 466 4.59 -24.73 -33.15
C ARG A 466 4.09 -25.11 -34.56
N PRO A 467 4.52 -26.25 -35.12
CA PRO A 467 4.00 -26.73 -36.40
C PRO A 467 2.48 -26.92 -36.41
N GLU A 468 1.88 -27.34 -35.29
CA GLU A 468 0.44 -27.54 -35.17
C GLU A 468 -0.36 -26.24 -35.34
N MET A 469 0.26 -25.10 -35.03
CA MET A 469 -0.29 -23.77 -35.29
C MET A 469 -0.03 -23.33 -36.74
N LEU A 470 1.18 -23.52 -37.26
CA LEU A 470 1.57 -22.96 -38.56
C LEU A 470 1.06 -23.77 -39.76
N GLU A 471 1.18 -25.09 -39.72
CA GLU A 471 0.79 -25.96 -40.83
C GLU A 471 -0.74 -26.04 -40.98
N THR A 472 -1.50 -25.91 -39.89
CA THR A 472 -2.96 -25.78 -39.95
C THR A 472 -3.42 -24.52 -40.69
N MET A 473 -2.65 -23.43 -40.64
CA MET A 473 -2.92 -22.21 -41.42
C MET A 473 -2.72 -22.42 -42.92
N GLY A 474 -1.93 -23.43 -43.31
CA GLY A 474 -1.51 -23.68 -44.69
C GLY A 474 -0.08 -23.24 -45.01
N LEU A 475 0.73 -22.88 -43.99
CA LEU A 475 2.14 -22.56 -44.21
C LEU A 475 2.93 -23.83 -44.61
N PRO A 476 3.89 -23.73 -45.55
CA PRO A 476 4.78 -24.85 -45.87
C PRO A 476 5.61 -25.31 -44.67
N ALA A 477 5.89 -26.61 -44.55
CA ALA A 477 6.61 -27.19 -43.42
C ALA A 477 8.05 -26.66 -43.21
N ASP A 478 8.68 -26.11 -44.25
CA ASP A 478 10.00 -25.47 -44.16
C ASP A 478 9.94 -24.00 -43.72
N VAL A 479 8.74 -23.42 -43.61
CA VAL A 479 8.52 -22.10 -43.02
C VAL A 479 8.46 -22.22 -41.52
N ARG A 480 9.29 -21.41 -40.84
CA ARG A 480 9.34 -21.31 -39.39
C ARG A 480 9.07 -19.87 -39.00
N VAL A 481 8.39 -19.69 -37.87
CA VAL A 481 8.06 -18.36 -37.37
C VAL A 481 8.58 -18.23 -35.95
N LEU A 482 9.35 -17.18 -35.69
CA LEU A 482 9.71 -16.78 -34.35
C LEU A 482 8.78 -15.65 -33.90
N GLY A 483 8.43 -15.64 -32.62
CA GLY A 483 7.56 -14.64 -32.00
C GLY A 483 8.10 -14.20 -30.65
N PHE A 484 7.85 -12.96 -30.28
CA PHE A 484 8.22 -12.41 -28.98
C PHE A 484 7.28 -11.32 -28.51
N GLY A 485 7.10 -11.24 -27.20
CA GLY A 485 6.22 -10.29 -26.55
C GLY A 485 6.88 -9.66 -25.32
N LEU A 486 6.62 -8.37 -25.13
CA LEU A 486 7.02 -7.62 -23.93
C LEU A 486 5.96 -6.59 -23.57
N SER A 487 5.91 -6.19 -22.29
CA SER A 487 5.05 -5.10 -21.83
C SER A 487 5.66 -3.75 -22.22
N LEU A 488 4.82 -2.78 -22.59
CA LEU A 488 5.24 -1.40 -22.80
C LEU A 488 5.40 -0.62 -21.48
N GLU A 489 4.57 -0.93 -20.49
CA GLU A 489 4.52 -0.26 -19.19
C GLU A 489 5.79 -0.49 -18.39
N ARG A 490 6.28 -1.74 -18.30
CA ARG A 490 7.45 -2.07 -17.46
C ARG A 490 8.72 -1.31 -17.88
N PRO A 491 9.13 -1.27 -19.17
CA PRO A 491 10.24 -0.43 -19.62
C PRO A 491 10.01 1.06 -19.36
N THR A 492 8.77 1.54 -19.51
CA THR A 492 8.41 2.94 -19.27
C THR A 492 8.57 3.29 -17.78
N MET A 493 8.07 2.44 -16.89
CA MET A 493 8.20 2.62 -15.44
C MET A 493 9.66 2.68 -15.01
N ILE A 494 10.50 1.77 -15.51
CA ILE A 494 11.93 1.76 -15.21
C ILE A 494 12.60 3.05 -15.69
N ARG A 495 12.31 3.49 -16.93
CA ARG A 495 12.95 4.66 -17.53
C ARG A 495 12.60 5.97 -16.83
N TYR A 496 11.35 6.13 -16.40
CA TYR A 496 10.87 7.36 -15.74
C TYR A 496 10.89 7.25 -14.20
N GLY A 497 11.38 6.14 -13.62
CA GLY A 497 11.46 5.95 -12.18
C GLY A 497 10.10 5.84 -11.49
N ILE A 498 9.08 5.29 -12.18
CA ILE A 498 7.71 5.17 -11.67
C ILE A 498 7.55 3.83 -10.95
N SER A 499 7.15 3.86 -9.68
CA SER A 499 7.00 2.65 -8.85
C SER A 499 5.62 2.01 -8.92
N ASN A 500 4.57 2.76 -9.24
CA ASN A 500 3.20 2.27 -9.30
C ASN A 500 2.63 2.47 -10.70
N ILE A 501 2.17 1.39 -11.33
CA ILE A 501 1.63 1.42 -12.69
C ILE A 501 0.42 2.35 -12.84
N ARG A 502 -0.35 2.58 -11.75
CA ARG A 502 -1.51 3.50 -11.76
C ARG A 502 -1.13 4.96 -11.91
N ASP A 503 0.10 5.31 -11.54
CA ASP A 503 0.63 6.65 -11.74
C ASP A 503 1.05 6.84 -13.20
N LEU A 504 1.22 5.75 -13.96
CA LEU A 504 1.53 5.77 -15.38
C LEU A 504 0.31 5.55 -16.27
N LEU A 505 -0.64 4.70 -15.92
CA LEU A 505 -1.78 4.35 -16.78
C LEU A 505 -3.11 4.45 -16.01
N GLY A 506 -4.05 5.19 -16.59
CA GLY A 506 -5.43 5.34 -16.11
C GLY A 506 -5.82 6.78 -15.82
N HIS A 507 -7.03 6.97 -15.29
CA HIS A 507 -7.59 8.30 -15.00
C HIS A 507 -6.99 8.99 -13.76
N LYS A 508 -6.12 8.29 -13.01
CA LYS A 508 -5.46 8.80 -11.80
C LYS A 508 -4.03 9.29 -12.06
N VAL A 509 -3.59 9.29 -13.31
CA VAL A 509 -2.24 9.72 -13.68
C VAL A 509 -2.05 11.20 -13.32
N PRO A 510 -0.98 11.57 -12.59
CA PRO A 510 -0.68 12.96 -12.29
C PRO A 510 -0.34 13.74 -13.57
N LEU A 511 -1.12 14.77 -13.90
CA LEU A 511 -0.89 15.59 -15.10
C LEU A 511 0.46 16.32 -15.05
N GLU A 512 0.86 16.80 -13.87
CA GLU A 512 2.16 17.43 -13.65
C GLU A 512 3.33 16.50 -14.06
N MET A 513 3.20 15.19 -13.82
CA MET A 513 4.20 14.22 -14.24
C MET A 513 4.24 14.10 -15.76
N ILE A 514 3.11 14.13 -16.46
CA ILE A 514 3.05 14.12 -17.92
C ILE A 514 3.73 15.37 -18.49
N GLU A 515 3.45 16.55 -17.92
CA GLU A 515 3.99 17.84 -18.34
C GLU A 515 5.51 17.93 -18.15
N LYS A 516 6.02 17.45 -17.00
CA LYS A 516 7.45 17.48 -16.67
C LYS A 516 8.26 16.35 -17.31
N SER A 517 7.60 15.33 -17.85
CA SER A 517 8.29 14.17 -18.42
C SER A 517 9.09 14.55 -19.67
N ALA A 518 10.42 14.39 -19.59
CA ALA A 518 11.32 14.65 -20.70
C ALA A 518 11.03 13.77 -21.94
N ALA A 519 11.54 14.20 -23.10
CA ALA A 519 11.48 13.38 -24.31
C ALA A 519 12.41 12.16 -24.17
N PRO A 520 12.02 10.96 -24.66
CA PRO A 520 12.85 9.76 -24.56
C PRO A 520 14.19 9.91 -25.30
N ARG A 521 14.21 10.71 -26.37
CA ARG A 521 15.25 10.70 -27.42
C ARG A 521 16.62 11.28 -27.02
N ASN A 522 16.78 11.79 -25.80
CA ASN A 522 18.08 12.33 -25.35
C ASN A 522 19.06 11.21 -24.98
N ARG A 523 19.61 10.53 -26.00
CA ARG A 523 20.76 9.61 -25.88
C ARG A 523 22.08 10.30 -25.47
N ARG A 524 22.08 11.63 -25.31
CA ARG A 524 23.27 12.44 -24.97
C ARG A 524 23.23 13.15 -23.62
N ALA A 525 22.11 13.12 -22.91
CA ALA A 525 22.11 13.56 -21.52
C ALA A 525 22.64 12.41 -20.68
N GLY A 526 23.97 12.30 -20.57
CA GLY A 526 24.53 11.72 -19.36
C GLY A 526 23.89 12.47 -18.20
N LEU A 527 23.16 11.76 -17.33
CA LEU A 527 22.74 12.33 -16.06
C LEU A 527 23.98 12.97 -15.45
N SER A 528 23.97 14.29 -15.25
CA SER A 528 25.05 14.94 -14.52
C SER A 528 25.11 14.27 -13.15
N ALA A 529 26.31 13.84 -12.77
CA ALA A 529 26.56 13.00 -11.59
C ALA A 529 25.97 13.58 -10.29
N ALA A 530 25.69 14.88 -10.23
CA ALA A 530 25.11 15.55 -9.07
C ALA A 530 23.59 15.35 -8.91
N ALA A 531 22.80 15.32 -9.99
CA ALA A 531 21.35 15.10 -9.92
C ALA A 531 21.01 13.63 -9.64
N ALA A 532 21.84 12.73 -10.16
CA ALA A 532 21.79 11.31 -9.81
C ALA A 532 22.05 11.11 -8.30
N LEU A 533 23.04 11.79 -7.70
CA LEU A 533 23.42 11.54 -6.30
C LEU A 533 22.36 11.92 -5.27
N VAL A 534 21.57 12.98 -5.48
CA VAL A 534 20.57 13.44 -4.49
C VAL A 534 19.25 12.67 -4.62
N VAL A 535 18.85 12.30 -5.85
CA VAL A 535 17.70 11.41 -6.10
C VAL A 535 18.04 9.95 -5.78
N LEU A 536 19.29 9.52 -5.97
CA LEU A 536 19.77 8.20 -5.52
C LEU A 536 19.98 8.17 -4.01
N ALA A 537 20.47 9.22 -3.33
CA ALA A 537 20.62 9.15 -1.88
C ALA A 537 19.25 9.15 -1.17
N GLY A 538 18.29 9.96 -1.60
CA GLY A 538 16.94 9.99 -1.01
C GLY A 538 16.05 8.84 -1.48
N GLY A 539 16.07 8.55 -2.80
CA GLY A 539 15.30 7.47 -3.41
C GLY A 539 15.87 6.09 -3.12
N ALA A 540 17.19 5.93 -3.09
CA ALA A 540 17.83 4.71 -2.62
C ALA A 540 17.85 4.63 -1.09
N ALA A 541 17.82 5.71 -0.28
CA ALA A 541 17.51 5.52 1.15
C ALA A 541 16.08 5.00 1.35
N LEU A 542 15.09 5.53 0.62
CA LEU A 542 13.70 5.03 0.67
C LEU A 542 13.55 3.62 0.05
N TYR A 543 14.32 3.25 -0.98
CA TYR A 543 14.34 1.91 -1.58
C TYR A 543 15.23 0.89 -0.83
N TYR A 544 16.39 1.30 -0.30
CA TYR A 544 17.29 0.46 0.51
C TYR A 544 16.79 0.29 1.94
N THR A 545 15.88 1.13 2.46
CA THR A 545 15.28 0.88 3.79
C THR A 545 14.31 -0.30 3.85
N ARG A 546 14.12 -1.06 2.76
CA ARG A 546 13.37 -2.33 2.82
C ARG A 546 14.04 -3.44 1.99
N GLU A 547 15.26 -3.81 2.35
CA GLU A 547 15.59 -5.24 2.36
C GLU A 547 14.87 -5.87 3.56
N GLU A 548 13.57 -6.13 3.40
CA GLU A 548 12.93 -7.08 4.31
C GLU A 548 13.38 -8.50 3.92
N PRO A 549 13.65 -9.38 4.90
CA PRO A 549 14.21 -10.71 4.68
C PRO A 549 13.37 -11.55 3.70
N ALA A 550 13.89 -12.70 3.26
CA ALA A 550 13.15 -13.67 2.43
C ALA A 550 11.98 -14.33 3.17
N VAL A 551 11.10 -13.54 3.76
CA VAL A 551 9.92 -13.98 4.49
C VAL A 551 8.78 -14.26 3.52
N LEU A 552 7.93 -15.19 3.92
CA LEU A 552 6.64 -15.46 3.32
C LEU A 552 5.84 -14.16 3.32
N SER A 553 5.52 -13.70 2.13
CA SER A 553 4.82 -12.45 1.89
C SER A 553 3.78 -12.63 0.79
N HIS A 554 2.84 -11.69 0.70
CA HIS A 554 1.76 -11.73 -0.29
C HIS A 554 2.25 -11.47 -1.73
N ASP A 555 3.40 -10.81 -1.88
CA ASP A 555 4.00 -10.37 -3.14
C ASP A 555 5.07 -11.32 -3.70
N ARG A 556 5.46 -12.36 -2.95
CA ARG A 556 6.57 -13.25 -3.35
C ARG A 556 6.23 -14.74 -3.25
N TRP A 557 6.56 -15.47 -4.32
CA TRP A 557 6.54 -16.93 -4.33
C TRP A 557 7.78 -17.51 -3.67
N THR A 558 7.55 -18.41 -2.72
CA THR A 558 8.59 -19.07 -1.91
C THR A 558 8.41 -20.57 -1.99
N SER A 559 9.49 -21.31 -2.20
CA SER A 559 9.47 -22.78 -2.21
C SER A 559 9.52 -23.31 -0.79
N VAL A 560 8.60 -24.20 -0.43
CA VAL A 560 8.56 -24.88 0.88
C VAL A 560 8.52 -26.39 0.70
N LYS A 561 9.06 -27.14 1.66
CA LYS A 561 9.17 -28.59 1.56
C LYS A 561 7.92 -29.28 2.07
N ILE A 562 7.41 -30.24 1.31
CA ILE A 562 6.35 -31.14 1.76
C ILE A 562 6.96 -32.18 2.70
N LYS A 563 6.46 -32.27 3.93
CA LYS A 563 6.89 -33.27 4.93
C LYS A 563 6.12 -34.55 4.85
N SER A 564 4.81 -34.48 4.65
CA SER A 564 3.95 -35.66 4.53
C SER A 564 2.69 -35.34 3.77
N VAL A 565 2.14 -36.36 3.10
CA VAL A 565 0.83 -36.32 2.46
C VAL A 565 -0.01 -37.46 3.06
N THR A 566 -1.15 -37.13 3.66
CA THR A 566 -2.05 -38.11 4.30
C THR A 566 -3.41 -38.08 3.61
N PRO A 567 -3.84 -39.16 2.94
CA PRO A 567 -5.16 -39.23 2.34
C PRO A 567 -6.27 -39.10 3.40
N LEU A 568 -7.27 -38.24 3.16
CA LEU A 568 -8.47 -38.09 3.98
C LEU A 568 -9.69 -38.74 3.30
N THR A 569 -9.82 -38.57 1.98
CA THR A 569 -10.78 -39.25 1.12
C THR A 569 -10.08 -39.65 -0.19
N PRO A 570 -10.70 -40.42 -1.10
CA PRO A 570 -10.05 -40.80 -2.36
C PRO A 570 -9.59 -39.62 -3.24
N GLU A 571 -10.17 -38.43 -3.04
CA GLU A 571 -9.88 -37.22 -3.80
C GLU A 571 -9.39 -36.06 -2.91
N THR A 572 -9.17 -36.26 -1.61
CA THR A 572 -8.72 -35.18 -0.70
C THR A 572 -7.58 -35.66 0.18
N SER A 573 -6.50 -34.89 0.24
CA SER A 573 -5.33 -35.21 1.04
C SER A 573 -4.93 -34.02 1.93
N LEU A 574 -4.38 -34.35 3.09
CA LEU A 574 -3.74 -33.43 4.02
C LEU A 574 -2.25 -33.32 3.70
N PHE A 575 -1.82 -32.15 3.27
CA PHE A 575 -0.42 -31.83 3.00
C PHE A 575 0.18 -31.12 4.22
N LYS A 576 1.25 -31.68 4.79
CA LYS A 576 2.06 -30.99 5.80
C LYS A 576 3.25 -30.36 5.12
N VAL A 577 3.41 -29.05 5.22
CA VAL A 577 4.55 -28.32 4.67
C VAL A 577 5.36 -27.69 5.80
N GLU A 578 6.69 -27.74 5.68
CA GLU A 578 7.60 -27.10 6.63
C GLU A 578 8.09 -25.77 6.07
N VAL A 579 7.90 -24.72 6.87
CA VAL A 579 8.39 -23.37 6.60
C VAL A 579 9.52 -23.07 7.58
N PRO A 580 10.76 -22.88 7.11
CA PRO A 580 11.88 -22.46 7.95
C PRO A 580 11.57 -21.16 8.70
N ARG A 581 12.05 -21.04 9.95
CA ARG A 581 11.81 -19.85 10.79
C ARG A 581 12.27 -18.53 10.14
N SER A 582 13.33 -18.60 9.35
CA SER A 582 13.88 -17.46 8.58
C SER A 582 12.94 -16.97 7.48
N LEU A 583 12.01 -17.82 7.01
CA LEU A 583 11.02 -17.48 6.01
C LEU A 583 9.67 -17.11 6.64
N LEU A 584 9.50 -17.15 7.96
CA LEU A 584 8.23 -16.75 8.58
C LEU A 584 8.15 -15.22 8.70
N PRO A 585 6.99 -14.60 8.38
CA PRO A 585 6.82 -13.17 8.56
C PRO A 585 7.01 -12.77 10.02
N PRO A 586 7.36 -11.50 10.32
CA PRO A 586 7.23 -10.96 11.67
C PRO A 586 5.81 -11.21 12.18
N VAL A 587 5.64 -11.38 13.50
CA VAL A 587 4.34 -11.63 14.14
C VAL A 587 3.28 -10.76 13.48
N LEU A 588 2.16 -11.35 13.05
CA LEU A 588 0.99 -10.65 12.48
C LEU A 588 0.32 -9.80 13.57
N GLU A 589 1.06 -8.83 14.14
CA GLU A 589 0.68 -7.93 15.21
C GLU A 589 0.16 -6.63 14.60
N SER A 590 -1.14 -6.59 14.33
CA SER A 590 -1.82 -5.30 14.12
C SER A 590 -2.96 -5.06 15.09
N ASP A 591 -3.44 -6.10 15.80
CA ASP A 591 -4.51 -5.98 16.79
C ASP A 591 -4.52 -7.22 17.72
N PRO A 592 -4.12 -7.11 19.01
CA PRO A 592 -4.14 -8.23 19.95
C PRO A 592 -5.55 -8.78 20.24
N THR A 593 -6.59 -8.00 19.88
CA THR A 593 -8.00 -8.37 20.02
C THR A 593 -8.58 -9.04 18.77
N ALA A 594 -7.88 -9.01 17.64
CA ALA A 594 -8.30 -9.69 16.42
C ALA A 594 -7.65 -11.08 16.30
N ARG A 595 -8.36 -12.02 15.67
CA ARG A 595 -7.80 -13.29 15.18
C ARG A 595 -8.09 -13.37 13.68
N PRO A 596 -7.07 -13.35 12.80
CA PRO A 596 -7.31 -13.39 11.37
C PRO A 596 -7.58 -14.83 10.90
N ILE A 597 -8.50 -14.99 9.94
CA ILE A 597 -8.51 -16.17 9.08
C ILE A 597 -7.47 -15.93 7.99
N LEU A 598 -6.49 -16.82 7.90
CA LEU A 598 -5.36 -16.72 6.96
C LEU A 598 -5.53 -17.68 5.79
N SER A 599 -5.07 -17.26 4.62
CA SER A 599 -4.93 -18.11 3.45
C SER A 599 -3.51 -18.06 2.89
N LEU A 600 -3.05 -19.20 2.38
CA LEU A 600 -1.85 -19.34 1.57
C LEU A 600 -2.23 -19.62 0.14
N PHE A 601 -1.57 -18.94 -0.80
CA PHE A 601 -1.71 -19.23 -2.21
C PHE A 601 -0.66 -20.27 -2.59
N VAL A 602 -1.10 -21.27 -3.33
CA VAL A 602 -0.25 -22.31 -3.92
C VAL A 602 -0.38 -22.20 -5.43
N LYS A 603 0.74 -22.31 -6.15
CA LYS A 603 0.75 -22.39 -7.62
C LYS A 603 1.47 -23.62 -8.12
N GLU A 604 1.13 -24.00 -9.34
CA GLU A 604 2.03 -24.79 -10.17
C GLU A 604 3.12 -23.86 -10.76
N PRO A 605 4.41 -24.21 -10.71
CA PRO A 605 5.48 -23.32 -11.17
C PRO A 605 5.41 -22.95 -12.66
N ASN A 606 4.88 -23.84 -13.49
CA ASN A 606 4.85 -23.71 -14.95
C ASN A 606 3.52 -23.16 -15.49
N LEU A 607 2.51 -23.00 -14.64
CA LEU A 607 1.23 -22.41 -15.02
C LEU A 607 1.04 -21.08 -14.27
N GLN A 608 0.40 -20.11 -14.92
CA GLN A 608 0.06 -18.82 -14.29
C GLN A 608 -1.20 -18.92 -13.40
N ILE A 609 -1.43 -20.07 -12.75
CA ILE A 609 -2.62 -20.34 -11.93
C ILE A 609 -2.21 -20.43 -10.48
N GLN A 610 -2.99 -19.80 -9.61
CA GLN A 610 -2.87 -19.96 -8.18
C GLN A 610 -4.22 -20.30 -7.55
N ARG A 611 -4.17 -20.98 -6.41
CA ARG A 611 -5.34 -21.30 -5.59
C ARG A 611 -5.06 -20.97 -4.13
N ALA A 612 -6.03 -20.40 -3.44
CA ALA A 612 -5.95 -20.10 -2.02
C ALA A 612 -6.37 -21.32 -1.19
N TYR A 613 -5.59 -21.62 -0.14
CA TYR A 613 -5.84 -22.68 0.82
C TYR A 613 -5.70 -22.11 2.22
N THR A 614 -6.65 -22.39 3.11
CA THR A 614 -6.57 -21.97 4.51
C THR A 614 -5.79 -23.00 5.32
N PRO A 615 -4.65 -22.63 5.93
CA PRO A 615 -3.94 -23.51 6.85
C PRO A 615 -4.81 -23.86 8.06
N LEU A 616 -4.67 -25.06 8.62
CA LEU A 616 -5.49 -25.48 9.76
C LEU A 616 -5.23 -24.72 11.07
N SER A 617 -4.16 -23.92 11.15
CA SER A 617 -3.83 -23.09 12.31
C SER A 617 -3.13 -21.80 11.88
N SER A 618 -3.55 -20.66 12.42
CA SER A 618 -2.86 -19.38 12.22
C SER A 618 -1.69 -19.19 13.18
N SER A 619 -1.76 -19.78 14.39
CA SER A 619 -0.68 -19.69 15.39
C SER A 619 0.61 -20.38 14.93
N SER A 620 0.52 -21.31 13.98
CA SER A 620 1.68 -21.95 13.35
C SER A 620 2.64 -20.94 12.70
N PHE A 621 2.16 -19.76 12.26
CA PHE A 621 3.02 -18.70 11.73
C PHE A 621 3.84 -17.97 12.81
N ASN A 622 3.48 -18.12 14.09
CA ASN A 622 4.15 -17.50 15.24
C ASN A 622 5.07 -18.49 15.99
N SER A 623 5.51 -19.57 15.33
CA SER A 623 6.39 -20.58 15.92
C SER A 623 7.77 -20.01 16.30
N SER A 624 8.33 -20.49 17.41
CA SER A 624 9.72 -20.20 17.81
C SER A 624 10.75 -20.95 16.95
N GLY A 625 10.32 -21.97 16.19
CA GLY A 625 11.12 -22.76 15.26
C GLY A 625 10.52 -22.82 13.85
N PRO A 626 10.89 -23.80 13.00
CA PRO A 626 10.20 -24.04 11.74
C PRO A 626 8.70 -24.23 11.97
N ALA A 627 7.86 -23.57 11.16
CA ALA A 627 6.43 -23.75 11.21
C ALA A 627 6.03 -24.98 10.40
N GLN A 628 5.08 -25.75 10.93
CA GLN A 628 4.42 -26.81 10.19
C GLN A 628 3.01 -26.33 9.83
N LEU A 629 2.74 -26.20 8.54
CA LEU A 629 1.43 -25.79 8.06
C LEU A 629 0.71 -27.01 7.48
N GLU A 630 -0.51 -27.24 7.91
CA GLU A 630 -1.38 -28.29 7.39
C GLU A 630 -2.37 -27.68 6.38
N LEU A 631 -2.33 -28.16 5.13
CA LEU A 631 -3.22 -27.74 4.04
C LEU A 631 -4.10 -28.91 3.59
N VAL A 632 -5.43 -28.72 3.56
CA VAL A 632 -6.36 -29.73 3.04
C VAL A 632 -6.65 -29.42 1.58
N ILE A 633 -6.22 -30.30 0.68
CA ILE A 633 -6.25 -30.05 -0.76
C ILE A 633 -7.06 -31.16 -1.45
N LYS A 634 -8.16 -30.75 -2.09
CA LYS A 634 -8.98 -31.63 -2.94
C LYS A 634 -8.44 -31.66 -4.36
N ARG A 635 -8.39 -32.86 -4.94
CA ARG A 635 -8.11 -33.12 -6.36
C ARG A 635 -9.40 -32.99 -7.16
N TYR A 636 -9.40 -32.13 -8.16
CA TYR A 636 -10.46 -32.02 -9.15
C TYR A 636 -10.05 -32.78 -10.40
N ALA A 637 -10.97 -33.54 -11.00
CA ALA A 637 -10.68 -34.37 -12.18
C ALA A 637 -10.11 -33.53 -13.34
N ASP A 638 -10.73 -32.37 -13.60
CA ASP A 638 -10.34 -31.48 -14.70
C ASP A 638 -9.36 -30.38 -14.25
N GLY A 639 -9.07 -30.25 -12.95
CA GLY A 639 -8.28 -29.13 -12.42
C GLY A 639 -6.76 -29.36 -12.48
N GLU A 640 -6.08 -28.73 -13.44
CA GLU A 640 -4.63 -28.84 -13.68
C GLU A 640 -3.79 -28.62 -12.40
N ALA A 641 -3.96 -27.46 -11.73
CA ALA A 641 -3.20 -27.14 -10.52
C ALA A 641 -3.41 -28.15 -9.38
N SER A 642 -4.65 -28.63 -9.20
CA SER A 642 -4.96 -29.61 -8.15
C SER A 642 -4.39 -31.00 -8.44
N ARG A 643 -4.34 -31.39 -9.72
CA ARG A 643 -3.70 -32.64 -10.16
C ARG A 643 -2.19 -32.56 -10.02
N TYR A 644 -1.58 -31.43 -10.36
CA TYR A 644 -0.15 -31.20 -10.13
C TYR A 644 0.20 -31.36 -8.65
N ILE A 645 -0.50 -30.68 -7.74
CA ILE A 645 -0.22 -30.77 -6.31
C ILE A 645 -0.36 -32.21 -5.79
N HIS A 646 -1.35 -32.96 -6.26
CA HIS A 646 -1.55 -34.37 -5.89
C HIS A 646 -0.52 -35.35 -6.49
N ARG A 647 0.32 -34.91 -7.43
CA ARG A 647 1.50 -35.67 -7.88
C ARG A 647 2.72 -35.47 -6.96
N LEU A 648 2.73 -34.43 -6.14
CA LEU A 648 3.84 -34.13 -5.23
C LEU A 648 3.79 -35.02 -3.99
N GLY A 649 4.95 -35.48 -3.57
CA GLY A 649 5.16 -36.32 -2.39
C GLY A 649 6.04 -35.66 -1.32
N PRO A 650 6.29 -36.39 -0.22
CA PRO A 650 7.25 -35.96 0.80
C PRO A 650 8.64 -35.69 0.20
N GLY A 651 9.22 -34.53 0.50
CA GLY A 651 10.52 -34.07 -0.01
C GLY A 651 10.42 -33.11 -1.21
N ASP A 652 9.29 -33.12 -1.92
CA ASP A 652 9.06 -32.24 -3.05
C ASP A 652 8.83 -30.79 -2.62
N ASP A 653 9.06 -29.89 -3.57
CA ASP A 653 8.90 -28.45 -3.42
C ASP A 653 7.49 -27.99 -3.78
N LEU A 654 6.87 -27.23 -2.87
CA LEU A 654 5.60 -26.56 -3.08
C LEU A 654 5.81 -25.05 -3.13
N SER A 655 5.40 -24.40 -4.22
CA SER A 655 5.51 -22.95 -4.37
C SER A 655 4.32 -22.26 -3.67
N VAL A 656 4.60 -21.52 -2.60
CA VAL A 656 3.61 -20.83 -1.75
C VAL A 656 3.84 -19.32 -1.67
N ARG A 657 2.78 -18.55 -1.44
CA ARG A 657 2.84 -17.12 -1.04
C ARG A 657 1.73 -16.78 -0.05
N GLY A 658 1.88 -15.69 0.68
CA GLY A 658 1.05 -15.35 1.85
C GLY A 658 1.87 -15.41 3.14
N PRO A 659 1.26 -15.49 4.34
CA PRO A 659 -0.17 -15.54 4.58
C PRO A 659 -0.87 -14.23 4.21
N SER A 660 -2.07 -14.35 3.63
CA SER A 660 -2.97 -13.22 3.39
C SER A 660 -4.17 -13.31 4.34
N VAL A 661 -4.56 -12.18 4.91
CA VAL A 661 -5.75 -12.12 5.77
C VAL A 661 -7.00 -12.14 4.91
N THR A 662 -7.76 -13.22 5.01
CA THR A 662 -9.01 -13.41 4.29
C THR A 662 -10.18 -12.80 5.04
N TRP A 663 -10.15 -12.84 6.38
CA TRP A 663 -11.12 -12.16 7.22
C TRP A 663 -10.52 -11.75 8.57
N TYR A 664 -10.80 -10.53 9.02
CA TYR A 664 -10.47 -10.05 10.35
C TYR A 664 -11.63 -10.36 11.30
N TYR A 665 -11.45 -11.33 12.19
CA TYR A 665 -12.41 -11.63 13.23
C TYR A 665 -12.02 -10.96 14.54
N ARG A 666 -12.98 -10.30 15.18
CA ARG A 666 -12.87 -9.74 16.53
C ARG A 666 -13.95 -10.37 17.40
N PRO A 667 -13.58 -11.12 18.46
CA PRO A 667 -14.57 -11.75 19.33
C PRO A 667 -15.61 -10.78 19.89
N GLN A 668 -15.23 -9.54 20.19
CA GLN A 668 -16.13 -8.53 20.76
C GLN A 668 -17.22 -8.02 19.80
N ASP A 669 -17.05 -8.20 18.49
CA ASP A 669 -17.96 -7.65 17.48
C ASP A 669 -19.20 -8.53 17.28
N TRP A 670 -19.12 -9.81 17.70
CA TRP A 670 -20.12 -10.83 17.41
C TRP A 670 -20.53 -11.59 18.67
N ASP A 671 -21.80 -11.95 18.77
CA ASP A 671 -22.33 -12.83 19.81
C ASP A 671 -22.38 -14.30 19.30
N GLU A 672 -22.46 -14.47 17.97
CA GLU A 672 -22.49 -15.78 17.30
C GLU A 672 -21.82 -15.71 15.92
N VAL A 673 -20.98 -16.71 15.61
CA VAL A 673 -20.39 -16.92 14.29
C VAL A 673 -20.83 -18.28 13.77
N VAL A 674 -21.46 -18.28 12.60
CA VAL A 674 -22.00 -19.49 11.98
C VAL A 674 -21.24 -19.77 10.69
N PHE A 675 -20.75 -21.00 10.53
CA PHE A 675 -20.14 -21.47 9.30
C PHE A 675 -21.10 -22.43 8.58
N VAL A 676 -21.48 -22.11 7.35
CA VAL A 676 -22.17 -23.03 6.44
C VAL A 676 -21.17 -23.51 5.40
N VAL A 677 -20.70 -24.75 5.55
CA VAL A 677 -19.51 -25.23 4.85
C VAL A 677 -19.75 -26.50 4.04
N GLY A 678 -18.96 -26.67 2.98
CA GLY A 678 -18.95 -27.88 2.17
C GLY A 678 -17.55 -28.24 1.69
N GLY A 679 -17.21 -29.54 1.74
CA GLY A 679 -15.90 -30.04 1.32
C GLY A 679 -14.74 -29.36 2.04
N THR A 680 -13.72 -28.93 1.29
CA THR A 680 -12.55 -28.25 1.87
C THR A 680 -12.87 -26.86 2.43
N GLY A 681 -14.08 -26.32 2.18
CA GLY A 681 -14.55 -25.07 2.78
C GLY A 681 -14.70 -25.11 4.30
N VAL A 682 -14.50 -26.27 4.95
CA VAL A 682 -14.44 -26.39 6.41
C VAL A 682 -13.15 -25.81 7.02
N THR A 683 -12.07 -25.68 6.24
CA THR A 683 -10.77 -25.27 6.80
C THR A 683 -10.74 -23.90 7.49
N PRO A 684 -11.48 -22.86 7.05
CA PRO A 684 -11.59 -21.61 7.80
C PRO A 684 -12.30 -21.76 9.15
N ALA A 685 -13.36 -22.58 9.21
CA ALA A 685 -14.05 -22.90 10.46
C ALA A 685 -13.11 -23.63 11.43
N TYR A 686 -12.36 -24.61 10.91
CA TYR A 686 -11.37 -25.35 11.67
C TYR A 686 -10.28 -24.43 12.24
N GLN A 687 -9.70 -23.56 11.42
CA GLN A 687 -8.65 -22.62 11.84
C GLN A 687 -9.17 -21.70 12.96
N LEU A 688 -10.37 -21.14 12.80
CA LEU A 688 -10.96 -20.27 13.82
C LEU A 688 -11.19 -21.01 15.15
N ILE A 689 -11.75 -22.23 15.11
CA ILE A 689 -12.02 -23.03 16.30
C ILE A 689 -10.72 -23.41 17.00
N HIS A 690 -9.75 -23.94 16.26
CA HIS A 690 -8.44 -24.34 16.77
C HIS A 690 -7.75 -23.17 17.50
N ASP A 691 -7.68 -22.01 16.85
CA ASP A 691 -6.96 -20.85 17.39
C ASP A 691 -7.72 -20.19 18.56
N SER A 692 -9.06 -20.29 18.57
CA SER A 692 -9.90 -19.83 19.69
C SER A 692 -9.73 -20.69 20.94
N LEU A 693 -9.51 -22.00 20.80
CA LEU A 693 -9.25 -22.89 21.92
C LEU A 693 -7.79 -22.84 22.39
N ALA A 694 -6.84 -22.57 21.49
CA ALA A 694 -5.41 -22.54 21.79
C ALA A 694 -4.94 -21.27 22.54
N SER A 695 -5.73 -20.20 22.58
CA SER A 695 -5.41 -18.93 23.26
C SER A 695 -6.27 -18.75 24.53
N PRO A 696 -5.94 -19.36 25.68
CA PRO A 696 -6.66 -19.11 26.91
C PRO A 696 -6.38 -17.67 27.37
N SER A 697 -7.41 -16.83 27.31
CA SER A 697 -7.54 -15.51 27.95
C SER A 697 -6.34 -15.05 28.80
N SER A 698 -5.36 -14.40 28.20
CA SER A 698 -4.42 -13.55 28.93
C SER A 698 -4.71 -12.10 28.60
N SER A 699 -5.01 -11.33 29.66
CA SER A 699 -5.13 -9.87 29.75
C SER A 699 -6.33 -9.17 29.07
N SER A 700 -7.57 -9.46 29.52
CA SER A 700 -8.57 -8.46 29.95
C SER A 700 -9.93 -9.13 30.26
N PRO A 701 -10.53 -8.95 31.46
CA PRO A 701 -11.72 -9.68 31.90
C PRO A 701 -13.07 -8.97 31.57
N SER A 702 -13.38 -8.67 30.29
CA SER A 702 -14.66 -7.98 30.02
C SER A 702 -15.41 -8.27 28.71
N ALA A 703 -15.05 -9.26 27.89
CA ALA A 703 -15.85 -9.62 26.71
C ALA A 703 -16.07 -11.15 26.61
N PRO A 704 -17.32 -11.64 26.56
CA PRO A 704 -17.60 -13.04 26.29
C PRO A 704 -17.19 -13.41 24.85
N SER A 705 -16.52 -14.55 24.67
CA SER A 705 -16.25 -15.08 23.32
C SER A 705 -17.55 -15.58 22.68
N PRO A 706 -17.77 -15.36 21.37
CA PRO A 706 -19.00 -15.77 20.71
C PRO A 706 -19.15 -17.29 20.68
N SER A 707 -20.40 -17.70 20.52
CA SER A 707 -20.74 -19.07 20.12
C SER A 707 -20.33 -19.31 18.66
N ILE A 708 -19.84 -20.51 18.35
CA ILE A 708 -19.41 -20.91 17.01
C ILE A 708 -20.24 -22.12 16.58
N SER A 709 -21.00 -21.98 15.50
CA SER A 709 -21.83 -23.07 14.96
C SER A 709 -21.33 -23.46 13.58
N VAL A 710 -21.09 -24.75 13.32
CA VAL A 710 -20.67 -25.27 12.01
C VAL A 710 -21.77 -26.16 11.44
N VAL A 711 -22.41 -25.71 10.38
CA VAL A 711 -23.32 -26.49 9.54
C VAL A 711 -22.53 -27.02 8.35
N TYR A 712 -22.14 -28.29 8.42
CA TYR A 712 -21.30 -28.94 7.41
C TYR A 712 -22.16 -29.81 6.48
N ALA A 713 -22.20 -29.49 5.19
CA ALA A 713 -22.77 -30.34 4.15
C ALA A 713 -21.73 -31.27 3.51
N SER A 714 -22.05 -32.56 3.46
CA SER A 714 -21.22 -33.62 2.88
C SER A 714 -22.07 -34.58 2.04
N PRO A 715 -21.55 -35.19 0.97
CA PRO A 715 -22.30 -36.21 0.22
C PRO A 715 -22.64 -37.46 1.05
N SER A 716 -21.74 -37.85 1.96
CA SER A 716 -21.92 -38.99 2.86
C SER A 716 -21.11 -38.85 4.16
N PRO A 717 -21.37 -39.66 5.20
CA PRO A 717 -20.64 -39.61 6.47
C PRO A 717 -19.12 -39.82 6.31
N SER A 718 -18.70 -40.79 5.50
CA SER A 718 -17.28 -41.07 5.23
C SER A 718 -16.53 -39.92 4.49
N ARG A 719 -17.26 -38.96 3.92
CA ARG A 719 -16.70 -37.81 3.21
C ARG A 719 -16.59 -36.54 4.06
N ILE A 720 -16.98 -36.58 5.34
CA ILE A 720 -16.84 -35.45 6.26
C ILE A 720 -15.36 -35.27 6.62
N LEU A 721 -14.76 -34.18 6.17
CA LEU A 721 -13.34 -33.89 6.40
C LEU A 721 -13.11 -33.41 7.84
N LEU A 722 -12.01 -33.85 8.45
CA LEU A 722 -11.55 -33.44 9.79
C LEU A 722 -12.54 -33.71 10.93
N LYS A 723 -13.55 -34.57 10.72
CA LYS A 723 -14.64 -34.84 11.67
C LYS A 723 -14.14 -35.15 13.08
N ASP A 724 -13.28 -36.14 13.23
CA ASP A 724 -12.81 -36.58 14.57
C ASP A 724 -12.06 -35.46 15.30
N ARG A 725 -11.35 -34.62 14.56
CA ARG A 725 -10.65 -33.45 15.13
C ARG A 725 -11.63 -32.35 15.55
N LEU A 726 -12.69 -32.11 14.75
CA LEU A 726 -13.74 -31.13 15.07
C LEU A 726 -14.57 -31.58 16.29
N ASP A 727 -14.97 -32.85 16.33
CA ASP A 727 -15.71 -33.42 17.46
C ASP A 727 -14.88 -33.36 18.75
N ALA A 728 -13.58 -33.63 18.66
CA ALA A 728 -12.65 -33.46 19.78
C ALA A 728 -12.60 -32.01 20.29
N PHE A 729 -12.59 -31.01 19.39
CA PHE A 729 -12.65 -29.60 19.80
C PHE A 729 -13.95 -29.27 20.52
N ALA A 730 -15.10 -29.67 19.98
CA ALA A 730 -16.40 -29.44 20.61
C ALA A 730 -16.51 -30.12 21.98
N ALA A 731 -15.95 -31.34 22.13
CA ALA A 731 -15.91 -32.04 23.41
C ALA A 731 -14.95 -31.39 24.43
N SER A 732 -13.86 -30.78 23.95
CA SER A 732 -12.85 -30.13 24.80
C SER A 732 -13.21 -28.72 25.26
N ASP A 733 -14.24 -28.08 24.68
CA ASP A 733 -14.67 -26.72 25.03
C ASP A 733 -15.44 -26.68 26.35
N PRO A 734 -14.85 -26.16 27.45
CA PRO A 734 -15.48 -26.15 28.78
C PRO A 734 -16.74 -25.29 28.84
N SER A 735 -16.87 -24.35 27.91
CA SER A 735 -17.96 -23.38 27.85
C SER A 735 -19.09 -23.77 26.90
N ARG A 736 -19.00 -24.93 26.23
CA ARG A 736 -20.00 -25.46 25.29
C ARG A 736 -20.46 -24.41 24.24
N ARG A 737 -19.53 -23.59 23.76
CA ARG A 737 -19.78 -22.55 22.76
C ARG A 737 -19.72 -23.08 21.33
N ILE A 738 -19.11 -24.24 21.10
CA ILE A 738 -18.98 -24.87 19.79
C ILE A 738 -20.14 -25.84 19.54
N SER A 739 -20.91 -25.61 18.48
CA SER A 739 -21.99 -26.49 18.00
C SER A 739 -21.67 -27.03 16.61
N LEU A 740 -21.76 -28.35 16.42
CA LEU A 740 -21.49 -29.00 15.15
C LEU A 740 -22.78 -29.68 14.63
N HIS A 741 -23.12 -29.39 13.38
CA HIS A 741 -24.28 -29.93 12.68
C HIS A 741 -23.84 -30.52 11.35
N TYR A 742 -23.89 -31.84 11.23
CA TYR A 742 -23.48 -32.53 10.01
C TYR A 742 -24.72 -32.86 9.17
N LEU A 743 -24.71 -32.48 7.90
CA LEU A 743 -25.75 -32.78 6.92
C LEU A 743 -25.15 -33.67 5.84
N VAL A 744 -25.73 -34.85 5.66
CA VAL A 744 -25.26 -35.83 4.66
C VAL A 744 -26.33 -36.11 3.62
N ASP A 745 -26.00 -36.03 2.34
CA ASP A 745 -26.99 -36.23 1.27
C ASP A 745 -27.53 -37.67 1.29
N MET A 746 -26.64 -38.65 1.46
CA MET A 746 -26.96 -40.08 1.53
C MET A 746 -26.14 -40.80 2.60
N LEU A 747 -26.56 -42.01 2.99
CA LEU A 747 -25.77 -42.90 3.85
C LEU A 747 -24.69 -43.60 3.02
N ASP A 748 -23.59 -43.99 3.67
CA ASP A 748 -22.60 -44.87 3.06
C ASP A 748 -23.23 -46.24 2.76
N ALA A 749 -22.75 -46.91 1.70
CA ALA A 749 -23.37 -48.14 1.16
C ALA A 749 -23.56 -49.28 2.20
N ASP A 750 -22.72 -49.31 3.24
CA ASP A 750 -22.72 -50.33 4.28
C ASP A 750 -23.31 -49.84 5.64
N GLY A 751 -23.83 -48.61 5.70
CA GLY A 751 -24.26 -47.95 6.95
C GLY A 751 -25.77 -47.83 7.12
N GLY A 752 -26.33 -48.41 8.18
CA GLY A 752 -27.72 -48.16 8.60
C GLY A 752 -27.89 -46.83 9.34
N LYS A 753 -29.13 -46.32 9.51
CA LYS A 753 -29.39 -45.09 10.30
C LYS A 753 -28.85 -45.15 11.74
N ALA A 754 -28.64 -46.35 12.29
CA ALA A 754 -28.07 -46.56 13.62
C ALA A 754 -26.53 -46.34 13.70
N SER A 755 -25.83 -46.22 12.57
CA SER A 755 -24.38 -45.94 12.49
C SER A 755 -24.07 -44.47 12.17
N LEU A 756 -25.07 -43.58 12.17
CA LEU A 756 -24.88 -42.16 11.93
C LEU A 756 -24.13 -41.52 13.12
N PRO A 757 -23.08 -40.72 12.87
CA PRO A 757 -22.42 -39.98 13.93
C PRO A 757 -23.39 -39.03 14.64
N SER A 758 -23.19 -38.82 15.95
CA SER A 758 -23.99 -37.89 16.75
C SER A 758 -24.01 -36.49 16.11
N GLY A 759 -25.20 -35.88 15.99
CA GLY A 759 -25.37 -34.57 15.35
C GLY A 759 -25.47 -34.61 13.82
N THR A 760 -25.56 -35.80 13.21
CA THR A 760 -25.72 -35.96 11.75
C THR A 760 -27.18 -36.14 11.35
N GLU A 761 -27.62 -35.39 10.34
CA GLU A 761 -28.95 -35.48 9.74
C GLU A 761 -28.85 -35.74 8.24
N VAL A 762 -29.76 -36.55 7.70
CA VAL A 762 -29.77 -36.91 6.28
C VAL A 762 -30.57 -35.91 5.44
N GLY A 763 -30.06 -35.61 4.26
CA GLY A 763 -30.64 -34.75 3.22
C GLY A 763 -29.95 -33.40 3.10
N PHE A 764 -30.12 -32.79 1.93
CA PHE A 764 -29.53 -31.50 1.55
C PHE A 764 -29.83 -30.35 2.53
N ILE A 765 -29.00 -29.31 2.44
CA ILE A 765 -29.28 -28.01 3.06
C ILE A 765 -30.56 -27.44 2.45
N ASP A 766 -31.54 -27.14 3.30
CA ASP A 766 -32.77 -26.46 2.93
C ASP A 766 -33.07 -25.30 3.90
N ARG A 767 -34.08 -24.50 3.53
CA ARG A 767 -34.51 -23.33 4.31
C ARG A 767 -34.92 -23.69 5.73
N LYS A 768 -35.66 -24.79 5.94
CA LYS A 768 -36.16 -25.18 7.27
C LYS A 768 -35.01 -25.61 8.18
N LYS A 769 -34.06 -26.36 7.64
CA LYS A 769 -32.87 -26.82 8.37
C LYS A 769 -31.98 -25.65 8.75
N LEU A 770 -31.69 -24.73 7.81
CA LEU A 770 -30.93 -23.52 8.14
C LEU A 770 -31.69 -22.66 9.15
N GLU A 771 -32.99 -22.42 8.97
CA GLU A 771 -33.80 -21.67 9.95
C GLU A 771 -33.72 -22.28 11.36
N ARG A 772 -33.70 -23.61 11.48
CA ARG A 772 -33.55 -24.32 12.76
C ARG A 772 -32.16 -24.16 13.38
N TYR A 773 -31.09 -24.26 12.58
CA TYR A 773 -29.71 -24.21 13.10
C TYR A 773 -29.20 -22.78 13.31
N ILE A 774 -29.60 -21.84 12.45
CA ILE A 774 -29.02 -20.50 12.39
C ILE A 774 -30.05 -19.40 12.67
N GLY A 775 -31.35 -19.69 12.70
CA GLY A 775 -32.41 -18.70 12.92
C GLY A 775 -32.63 -17.72 11.74
N ARG A 776 -33.50 -16.73 11.95
CA ARG A 776 -33.77 -15.63 10.99
C ARG A 776 -32.86 -14.43 11.22
N GLY A 777 -32.51 -13.72 10.13
CA GLY A 777 -31.77 -12.47 10.16
C GLY A 777 -32.61 -11.29 10.68
N GLY A 778 -31.95 -10.26 11.22
CA GLY A 778 -32.62 -9.08 11.78
C GLY A 778 -33.31 -9.27 13.14
N ALA A 779 -33.15 -10.42 13.80
CA ALA A 779 -33.54 -10.60 15.19
C ALA A 779 -32.70 -9.66 16.07
N LYS A 780 -33.31 -8.60 16.61
CA LYS A 780 -32.65 -7.48 17.34
C LYS A 780 -31.80 -7.88 18.56
N GLU A 781 -31.76 -9.16 18.93
CA GLU A 781 -31.20 -9.65 20.19
C GLU A 781 -29.76 -10.18 20.10
N LYS A 782 -29.20 -10.46 18.90
CA LYS A 782 -27.82 -10.97 18.75
C LYS A 782 -27.12 -10.46 17.50
N ARG A 783 -25.85 -10.07 17.62
CA ARG A 783 -24.94 -9.75 16.51
C ARG A 783 -24.37 -11.05 15.93
N ARG A 784 -24.84 -11.44 14.75
CA ARG A 784 -24.47 -12.71 14.10
C ARG A 784 -23.71 -12.48 12.79
N MET A 785 -22.69 -13.28 12.55
CA MET A 785 -21.99 -13.38 11.28
C MET A 785 -22.15 -14.79 10.69
N VAL A 786 -22.67 -14.90 9.48
CA VAL A 786 -22.83 -16.17 8.75
C VAL A 786 -21.81 -16.25 7.63
N ILE A 787 -20.90 -17.22 7.73
CA ILE A 787 -19.79 -17.44 6.81
C ILE A 787 -20.11 -18.65 5.95
N VAL A 788 -20.17 -18.47 4.63
CA VAL A 788 -20.48 -19.53 3.67
C VAL A 788 -19.24 -19.85 2.84
N CYS A 789 -18.74 -21.08 2.94
CA CYS A 789 -17.49 -21.49 2.29
C CYS A 789 -17.60 -22.93 1.74
N GLY A 790 -17.32 -23.12 0.46
CA GLY A 790 -17.43 -24.44 -0.16
C GLY A 790 -17.60 -24.36 -1.68
N PRO A 791 -18.10 -25.43 -2.31
CA PRO A 791 -18.36 -25.44 -3.75
C PRO A 791 -19.27 -24.30 -4.18
N GLU A 792 -18.99 -23.71 -5.34
CA GLU A 792 -19.71 -22.53 -5.83
C GLU A 792 -21.22 -22.76 -5.94
N GLY A 793 -21.64 -23.95 -6.36
CA GLY A 793 -23.06 -24.33 -6.39
C GLY A 793 -23.74 -24.23 -5.01
N MET A 794 -23.06 -24.62 -3.93
CA MET A 794 -23.57 -24.48 -2.57
C MET A 794 -23.65 -23.02 -2.15
N ILE A 795 -22.59 -22.24 -2.40
CA ILE A 795 -22.55 -20.80 -2.07
C ILE A 795 -23.69 -20.07 -2.78
N ASN A 796 -23.91 -20.35 -4.06
CA ASN A 796 -24.94 -19.70 -4.86
C ASN A 796 -26.36 -19.99 -4.33
N VAL A 797 -26.63 -21.23 -3.93
CA VAL A 797 -27.94 -21.61 -3.36
C VAL A 797 -28.15 -21.06 -1.95
N VAL A 798 -27.12 -21.06 -1.12
CA VAL A 798 -27.24 -20.63 0.29
C VAL A 798 -27.23 -19.11 0.41
N ALA A 799 -26.30 -18.42 -0.25
CA ALA A 799 -26.01 -17.00 -0.03
C ALA A 799 -26.06 -16.13 -1.30
N GLY A 800 -26.33 -16.72 -2.47
CA GLY A 800 -26.24 -16.03 -3.75
C GLY A 800 -24.80 -15.87 -4.27
N PRO A 801 -24.62 -15.55 -5.56
CA PRO A 801 -23.31 -15.47 -6.19
C PRO A 801 -22.43 -14.38 -5.57
N ARG A 802 -21.11 -14.57 -5.65
CA ARG A 802 -20.16 -13.50 -5.32
C ARG A 802 -20.25 -12.38 -6.35
N GLY A 803 -19.88 -11.18 -5.94
CA GLY A 803 -19.81 -10.03 -6.84
C GLY A 803 -18.54 -10.05 -7.67
N ARG A 804 -18.42 -9.10 -8.60
CA ARG A 804 -17.20 -8.90 -9.40
C ARG A 804 -16.03 -8.46 -8.52
N ASN A 805 -14.79 -8.65 -8.97
CA ASN A 805 -13.57 -8.18 -8.29
C ASN A 805 -13.42 -8.66 -6.84
N PHE A 806 -13.71 -9.94 -6.56
CA PHE A 806 -13.66 -10.51 -5.20
C PHE A 806 -14.60 -9.83 -4.19
N SER A 807 -15.57 -9.03 -4.63
CA SER A 807 -16.58 -8.46 -3.75
C SER A 807 -17.59 -9.53 -3.30
N GLN A 808 -18.22 -9.29 -2.15
CA GLN A 808 -19.17 -10.22 -1.55
C GLN A 808 -20.46 -10.39 -2.38
N GLY A 809 -20.77 -9.45 -3.28
CA GLY A 809 -22.03 -9.43 -4.03
C GLY A 809 -23.24 -9.20 -3.12
N LEU A 810 -24.44 -9.25 -3.69
CA LEU A 810 -25.67 -9.18 -2.90
C LEU A 810 -25.91 -10.51 -2.17
N VAL A 811 -26.54 -10.44 -1.01
CA VAL A 811 -27.03 -11.66 -0.34
C VAL A 811 -28.26 -12.14 -1.09
N GLY A 812 -28.21 -13.40 -1.51
CA GLY A 812 -29.26 -14.12 -2.23
C GLY A 812 -29.54 -15.48 -1.59
N GLY A 813 -30.27 -16.33 -2.31
CA GLY A 813 -30.54 -17.70 -1.87
C GLY A 813 -31.31 -17.79 -0.55
N ILE A 814 -31.09 -18.89 0.16
CA ILE A 814 -31.78 -19.21 1.42
C ILE A 814 -31.55 -18.13 2.49
N LEU A 815 -30.34 -17.57 2.60
CA LEU A 815 -30.03 -16.56 3.62
C LEU A 815 -30.83 -15.26 3.40
N LYS A 816 -31.05 -14.85 2.15
CA LYS A 816 -31.92 -13.69 1.85
C LYS A 816 -33.37 -13.96 2.29
N GLU A 817 -33.89 -15.16 2.02
CA GLU A 817 -35.24 -15.57 2.41
C GLU A 817 -35.42 -15.69 3.94
N LEU A 818 -34.32 -15.91 4.67
CA LEU A 818 -34.28 -15.90 6.13
C LEU A 818 -34.09 -14.49 6.70
N GLY A 819 -33.94 -13.46 5.87
CA GLY A 819 -33.84 -12.06 6.29
C GLY A 819 -32.42 -11.57 6.61
N TYR A 820 -31.39 -12.29 6.19
CA TYR A 820 -29.99 -11.85 6.37
C TYR A 820 -29.60 -10.77 5.35
N THR A 821 -28.75 -9.85 5.79
CA THR A 821 -28.22 -8.73 4.99
C THR A 821 -26.76 -8.91 4.62
N GLU A 822 -26.25 -8.08 3.70
CA GLU A 822 -24.84 -8.04 3.28
C GLU A 822 -23.86 -7.74 4.41
N ARG A 823 -24.34 -7.25 5.56
CA ARG A 823 -23.51 -6.99 6.75
C ARG A 823 -23.38 -8.21 7.65
N GLU A 824 -24.28 -9.19 7.50
CA GLU A 824 -24.37 -10.38 8.35
C GLU A 824 -23.89 -11.65 7.62
N VAL A 825 -23.52 -11.54 6.34
CA VAL A 825 -23.12 -12.69 5.52
C VAL A 825 -21.76 -12.43 4.87
N LEU A 826 -20.87 -13.42 4.99
CA LEU A 826 -19.56 -13.45 4.35
C LEU A 826 -19.42 -14.73 3.52
N LYS A 827 -18.98 -14.61 2.28
CA LYS A 827 -18.70 -15.69 1.33
C LYS A 827 -17.18 -15.81 1.20
N LEU A 828 -16.62 -16.95 1.63
CA LEU A 828 -15.18 -17.23 1.65
C LEU A 828 -14.75 -18.18 0.55
#